data_AF-A0AAV7HUK5-F1
#
_entry.id   AF-A0AAV7HUK5-F1
#
_cell.length_a   1.000
_cell.length_b   1.000
_cell.length_c   1.000
_cell.angle_alpha   90.00
_cell.angle_beta   90.00
_cell.angle_gamma   90.00
#
_symmetry.space_group_name_H-M   'P 1'
#
loop_
_entity.id
_entity.type
_entity.pdbx_description
1 polymer ?
#
loop_
_entity_poly.entity_id
_entity_poly.type
_entity_poly.pdbx_seq_one_letter_code
_entity_poly.pdbx_strand_id
1 'polypeptide(L)'
;MILENQVPGYGNKEINVYENDININENNNNILNRINTEQVITRTPIQDFYAGRNIFITGASGFLGKTMIEKLLRICPEVSTIYILMRPKKKSNIIDRIEDIFNEPIFEDLKNNSPKLRHKIVAIPGDCSFPDLGLTLEDRKKIIEEVSVVFHNAATVKFEEKLKVATTINAGGTLSVINLCKEIKNLKAMIHVSTAYANCHLDTIDEQFYPHPLKYEDLRIIVDSLPDETINAVLPRLLEKWPNTYTYTKALAESVIREKSQDLPIGIFRPSITMYLVSGIITVVYQIVLTFGLFALNILAKAILFFCAIIYTVCQPIGFVIRSESSIFNPTETMYPEYAIEENLLMEEAMSAVSLTSTDSSVTEEIRTSQNSLTDSSEVKRESVKKILKERVVSCADDSLPGWIDNYYGPTGVIAAAAVGFLRSIRINRDIYANMVPVDYTVNAILASAWDVATHPDRRRENMLIYNYTSTVENPITWGFYIDNCLAFARDYPLKQSIWYLTMTTNQSKVINFLANIILHLLPALLADILMVCRGHKPHVVKSVTKINRFLNVIQPFMLKNWSFKNDNVQRLWSRLDSKDKLSLRFTFDDFDWKNYLRNHMKGVRLFLFKEDPNSLESARKRLRSLRWIHETATHGLWPAAINGRVPKNCNDPKRKSKLNSNHFKGRPDDLYNALTSLWFNIVNDLDAKRGIENFWMKKWDHHGACASQAQSIRDDVGYFSRAIKMMKDIYLAIKVQ
;
A
#
# COMPACT_ATOMS: atom_id res chain seq x y z
N MET A 1 4.30 39.72 -22.04
CA MET A 1 5.36 40.74 -21.93
C MET A 1 5.33 41.22 -20.49
N ILE A 2 6.35 40.95 -19.67
CA ILE A 2 7.55 41.80 -19.44
C ILE A 2 7.14 43.06 -18.65
N LEU A 3 7.65 43.43 -17.46
CA LEU A 3 8.59 42.90 -16.43
C LEU A 3 8.32 43.76 -15.13
N GLU A 4 8.79 43.54 -13.88
CA GLU A 4 9.35 42.43 -13.08
C GLU A 4 9.67 43.00 -11.65
N ASN A 5 10.04 42.18 -10.65
CA ASN A 5 10.54 42.56 -9.31
C ASN A 5 9.47 43.11 -8.32
N GLN A 6 9.55 42.92 -7.00
CA GLN A 6 10.72 42.87 -6.12
C GLN A 6 10.67 41.78 -5.02
N VAL A 7 11.84 41.38 -4.52
CA VAL A 7 12.06 40.66 -3.25
C VAL A 7 13.32 41.22 -2.56
N PRO A 8 13.20 41.64 -1.29
CA PRO A 8 14.15 41.21 -0.25
C PRO A 8 13.40 40.77 1.03
N GLY A 9 13.97 40.05 1.98
CA GLY A 9 15.33 39.48 2.10
C GLY A 9 15.55 39.13 3.58
N TYR A 10 15.77 37.85 3.90
CA TYR A 10 15.85 37.40 5.31
C TYR A 10 17.12 37.88 6.02
N GLY A 11 16.99 38.29 7.29
CA GLY A 11 18.10 38.64 8.16
C GLY A 11 17.80 38.28 9.61
N ASN A 12 18.71 37.58 10.28
CA ASN A 12 18.54 37.10 11.65
C ASN A 12 18.54 38.26 12.65
N LYS A 13 17.64 38.19 13.65
CA LYS A 13 17.88 38.76 14.99
C LYS A 13 17.33 37.82 16.06
N GLU A 14 18.14 37.58 17.06
CA GLU A 14 17.77 36.88 18.29
C GLU A 14 16.85 37.78 19.14
N ILE A 15 15.98 37.18 19.95
CA ILE A 15 15.19 37.88 20.96
C ILE A 15 15.46 37.19 22.30
N ASN A 16 16.18 37.89 23.18
CA ASN A 16 16.41 37.43 24.54
C ASN A 16 15.10 37.49 25.34
N VAL A 17 14.81 36.41 26.07
CA VAL A 17 13.74 36.41 27.07
C VAL A 17 14.26 37.04 28.35
N TYR A 18 13.58 38.07 28.84
CA TYR A 18 13.71 38.53 30.22
C TYR A 18 12.53 38.00 31.03
N GLU A 19 12.84 37.25 32.08
CA GLU A 19 11.87 36.91 33.13
C GLU A 19 11.54 38.18 33.93
N ASN A 20 10.30 38.29 34.41
CA ASN A 20 9.90 39.16 35.50
C ASN A 20 8.62 38.58 36.13
N ASP A 21 8.67 38.28 37.42
CA ASP A 21 7.54 37.71 38.15
C ASP A 21 6.37 38.70 38.24
N ILE A 22 5.15 38.22 37.93
CA ILE A 22 3.92 38.91 38.30
C ILE A 22 3.07 37.97 39.16
N ASN A 23 2.84 38.41 40.39
CA ASN A 23 2.29 37.64 41.49
C ASN A 23 0.82 37.26 41.24
N ILE A 24 0.49 35.97 41.28
CA ILE A 24 -0.85 35.45 40.93
C ILE A 24 -1.73 35.40 42.19
N ASN A 25 -2.73 36.28 42.29
CA ASN A 25 -3.79 36.18 43.29
C ASN A 25 -5.21 36.27 42.68
N GLU A 26 -5.94 35.18 42.84
CA GLU A 26 -7.41 34.98 42.91
C GLU A 26 -8.37 35.48 41.80
N ASN A 27 -8.06 36.50 40.99
CA ASN A 27 -9.07 37.10 40.10
C ASN A 27 -9.37 36.35 38.77
N ASN A 28 -8.55 35.37 38.37
CA ASN A 28 -8.71 34.70 37.07
C ASN A 28 -9.95 33.78 36.96
N ASN A 29 -10.45 33.24 38.08
CA ASN A 29 -11.57 32.28 38.06
C ASN A 29 -12.87 32.91 37.52
N ASN A 30 -13.11 34.20 37.76
CA ASN A 30 -14.29 34.90 37.26
C ASN A 30 -14.20 35.31 35.77
N ILE A 31 -12.99 35.34 35.20
CA ILE A 31 -12.78 35.59 33.76
C ILE A 31 -12.92 34.27 32.99
N LEU A 32 -12.25 33.21 33.45
CA LEU A 32 -12.35 31.88 32.84
C LEU A 32 -13.79 31.34 32.84
N ASN A 33 -14.54 31.52 33.94
CA ASN A 33 -15.96 31.12 34.00
C ASN A 33 -16.89 31.97 33.12
N ARG A 34 -16.48 33.17 32.67
CA ARG A 34 -17.24 34.00 31.71
C ARG A 34 -16.87 33.75 30.24
N ILE A 35 -15.70 33.16 29.98
CA ILE A 35 -15.31 32.70 28.64
C ILE A 35 -16.00 31.35 28.30
N ASN A 36 -16.42 30.60 29.32
CA ASN A 36 -17.04 29.27 29.18
C ASN A 36 -18.57 29.30 28.99
N THR A 37 -19.19 30.47 28.85
CA THR A 37 -20.61 30.60 28.46
C THR A 37 -20.74 30.86 26.96
N GLU A 38 -21.33 29.90 26.25
CA GLU A 38 -21.92 30.04 24.92
C GLU A 38 -20.96 30.49 23.78
N GLN A 39 -19.84 29.78 23.61
CA GLN A 39 -19.49 29.42 22.23
C GLN A 39 -20.57 28.47 21.69
N VAL A 40 -21.60 29.04 21.06
CA VAL A 40 -22.51 28.29 20.20
C VAL A 40 -21.65 27.62 19.13
N ILE A 41 -21.52 26.29 19.20
CA ILE A 41 -20.80 25.51 18.20
C ILE A 41 -21.62 25.51 16.92
N THR A 42 -21.41 26.57 16.13
CA THR A 42 -22.01 26.75 14.80
C THR A 42 -21.61 25.58 13.93
N ARG A 43 -22.60 24.72 13.67
CA ARG A 43 -22.51 23.60 12.75
C ARG A 43 -22.09 24.11 11.37
N THR A 44 -21.39 23.26 10.66
CA THR A 44 -21.03 23.49 9.25
C THR A 44 -22.22 23.23 8.33
N PRO A 45 -22.25 23.76 7.08
CA PRO A 45 -23.28 23.46 6.09
C PRO A 45 -23.51 21.95 5.83
N ILE A 46 -22.46 21.12 5.89
CA ILE A 46 -22.60 19.65 5.82
C ILE A 46 -23.30 19.09 7.07
N GLN A 47 -22.88 19.50 8.27
CA GLN A 47 -23.48 19.07 9.53
C GLN A 47 -24.97 19.42 9.62
N ASP A 48 -25.39 20.63 9.26
CA ASP A 48 -26.80 21.01 9.23
C ASP A 48 -27.59 20.32 8.11
N PHE A 49 -26.92 19.88 7.04
CA PHE A 49 -27.52 19.01 6.04
C PHE A 49 -27.72 17.57 6.50
N TYR A 50 -26.97 17.06 7.47
CA TYR A 50 -27.21 15.73 8.04
C TYR A 50 -27.99 15.72 9.37
N ALA A 51 -27.99 16.84 10.11
CA ALA A 51 -28.72 16.98 11.37
C ALA A 51 -30.21 16.61 11.22
N GLY A 52 -30.73 15.83 12.18
CA GLY A 52 -32.13 15.40 12.26
C GLY A 52 -32.62 14.45 11.17
N ARG A 53 -31.82 14.16 10.14
CA ARG A 53 -32.26 13.38 8.98
C ARG A 53 -32.01 11.88 9.14
N ASN A 54 -32.88 11.07 8.55
CA ASN A 54 -32.66 9.63 8.41
C ASN A 54 -32.06 9.31 7.03
N ILE A 55 -31.12 8.36 7.01
CA ILE A 55 -30.31 7.99 5.86
C ILE A 55 -30.54 6.50 5.55
N PHE A 56 -30.68 6.11 4.29
CA PHE A 56 -30.72 4.71 3.87
C PHE A 56 -29.46 4.35 3.08
N ILE A 57 -28.72 3.31 3.51
CA ILE A 57 -27.46 2.88 2.91
C ILE A 57 -27.58 1.43 2.44
N THR A 58 -27.53 1.21 1.13
CA THR A 58 -27.35 -0.13 0.56
C THR A 58 -25.88 -0.45 0.42
N GLY A 59 -25.48 -1.71 0.66
CA GLY A 59 -24.06 -2.09 0.65
C GLY A 59 -23.29 -1.67 1.91
N ALA A 60 -23.98 -1.20 2.96
CA ALA A 60 -23.45 -0.80 4.26
C ALA A 60 -22.47 -1.80 4.89
N SER A 61 -22.71 -3.11 4.75
CA SER A 61 -21.81 -4.17 5.27
C SER A 61 -20.58 -4.43 4.40
N GLY A 62 -20.45 -3.76 3.25
CA GLY A 62 -19.23 -3.68 2.45
C GLY A 62 -18.34 -2.51 2.90
N PHE A 63 -17.07 -2.54 2.53
CA PHE A 63 -16.04 -1.67 3.10
C PHE A 63 -16.36 -0.16 3.05
N LEU A 64 -16.64 0.37 1.85
CA LEU A 64 -17.02 1.78 1.66
C LEU A 64 -18.23 2.18 2.52
N GLY A 65 -19.18 1.26 2.71
CA GLY A 65 -20.36 1.46 3.54
C GLY A 65 -20.04 1.62 5.04
N LYS A 66 -19.12 0.81 5.58
CA LYS A 66 -18.70 0.91 6.99
C LYS A 66 -17.94 2.20 7.26
N THR A 67 -16.98 2.56 6.39
CA THR A 67 -16.23 3.82 6.48
C THR A 67 -17.17 5.03 6.38
N MET A 68 -18.19 4.96 5.52
CA MET A 68 -19.23 5.98 5.42
C MET A 68 -20.07 6.12 6.69
N ILE A 69 -20.46 5.01 7.33
CA ILE A 69 -21.21 5.03 8.60
C ILE A 69 -20.36 5.60 9.74
N GLU A 70 -19.09 5.19 9.83
CA GLU A 70 -18.14 5.74 10.81
C GLU A 70 -17.98 7.25 10.64
N LYS A 71 -17.66 7.70 9.43
CA LYS A 71 -17.46 9.12 9.12
C LYS A 71 -18.71 9.95 9.43
N LEU A 72 -19.89 9.48 9.01
CA LEU A 72 -21.18 10.12 9.29
C LEU A 72 -21.41 10.28 10.80
N LEU A 73 -21.26 9.22 11.58
CA LEU A 73 -21.48 9.27 13.03
C LEU A 73 -20.45 10.15 13.75
N ARG A 74 -19.20 10.19 13.26
CA ARG A 74 -18.12 10.98 13.85
C ARG A 74 -18.23 12.47 13.58
N ILE A 75 -18.55 12.89 12.35
CA ILE A 75 -18.61 14.33 11.99
C ILE A 75 -20.03 14.91 12.07
N CYS A 76 -21.06 14.09 11.87
CA CYS A 76 -22.47 14.47 11.95
C CYS A 76 -23.21 13.67 13.04
N PRO A 77 -22.80 13.78 14.33
CA PRO A 77 -23.42 13.03 15.43
C PRO A 77 -24.93 13.33 15.59
N GLU A 78 -25.41 14.42 15.00
CA GLU A 78 -26.80 14.90 14.97
C GLU A 78 -27.68 14.21 13.91
N VAL A 79 -27.13 13.30 13.08
CA VAL A 79 -27.95 12.41 12.23
C VAL A 79 -28.98 11.67 13.07
N SER A 80 -30.20 11.43 12.56
CA SER A 80 -31.25 10.74 13.33
C SER A 80 -31.02 9.23 13.33
N THR A 81 -31.41 8.53 12.25
CA THR A 81 -31.21 7.08 12.09
C THR A 81 -30.55 6.76 10.75
N ILE A 82 -29.57 5.85 10.78
CA ILE A 82 -28.92 5.27 9.60
C ILE A 82 -29.49 3.86 9.39
N TYR A 83 -30.42 3.75 8.44
CA TYR A 83 -30.99 2.48 7.98
C TYR A 83 -30.02 1.78 7.03
N ILE A 84 -29.66 0.53 7.33
CA ILE A 84 -28.70 -0.24 6.54
C ILE A 84 -29.35 -1.48 5.93
N LEU A 85 -29.38 -1.56 4.60
CA LEU A 85 -29.89 -2.76 3.91
C LEU A 85 -28.91 -3.91 4.11
N MET A 86 -29.36 -4.98 4.78
CA MET A 86 -28.50 -6.10 5.15
C MET A 86 -29.11 -7.46 4.82
N ARG A 87 -28.36 -8.22 4.03
CA ARG A 87 -28.71 -9.56 3.58
C ARG A 87 -28.86 -10.55 4.75
N PRO A 88 -29.97 -11.30 4.86
CA PRO A 88 -30.07 -12.42 5.79
C PRO A 88 -28.95 -13.45 5.58
N LYS A 89 -28.51 -14.11 6.66
CA LYS A 89 -27.60 -15.27 6.61
C LYS A 89 -28.20 -16.41 7.42
N LYS A 90 -28.19 -17.65 6.89
CA LYS A 90 -28.72 -18.86 7.56
C LYS A 90 -28.06 -19.26 8.91
N LYS A 91 -27.11 -18.48 9.43
CA LYS A 91 -26.28 -18.82 10.62
C LYS A 91 -25.95 -17.63 11.54
N SER A 92 -26.58 -16.47 11.36
CA SER A 92 -26.35 -15.28 12.21
C SER A 92 -27.56 -14.37 12.13
N ASN A 93 -28.06 -13.88 13.26
CA ASN A 93 -29.13 -12.89 13.30
C ASN A 93 -28.66 -11.57 12.65
N ILE A 94 -29.59 -10.75 12.19
CA ILE A 94 -29.26 -9.43 11.65
C ILE A 94 -28.66 -8.52 12.72
N ILE A 95 -29.06 -8.68 14.00
CA ILE A 95 -28.52 -7.95 15.16
C ILE A 95 -27.04 -8.28 15.37
N ASP A 96 -26.68 -9.56 15.49
CA ASP A 96 -25.30 -10.03 15.63
C ASP A 96 -24.40 -9.43 14.54
N ARG A 97 -24.94 -9.30 13.32
CA ARG A 97 -24.23 -8.74 12.16
C ARG A 97 -24.06 -7.21 12.18
N ILE A 98 -24.81 -6.47 12.99
CA ILE A 98 -24.51 -5.05 13.26
C ILE A 98 -23.40 -4.97 14.30
N GLU A 99 -23.43 -5.82 15.34
CA GLU A 99 -22.34 -5.89 16.32
C GLU A 99 -21.04 -6.35 15.68
N ASP A 100 -21.05 -7.33 14.75
CA ASP A 100 -19.89 -7.70 13.92
C ASP A 100 -19.26 -6.46 13.29
N ILE A 101 -20.07 -5.58 12.68
CA ILE A 101 -19.61 -4.34 12.01
C ILE A 101 -19.08 -3.33 13.03
N PHE A 102 -19.82 -3.07 14.11
CA PHE A 102 -19.43 -2.07 15.11
C PHE A 102 -18.23 -2.53 15.95
N ASN A 103 -17.97 -3.83 16.05
CA ASN A 103 -16.79 -4.39 16.68
C ASN A 103 -15.50 -4.21 15.86
N GLU A 104 -15.59 -3.88 14.57
CA GLU A 104 -14.41 -3.65 13.72
C GLU A 104 -13.56 -2.44 14.20
N PRO A 105 -12.22 -2.48 14.03
CA PRO A 105 -11.30 -1.44 14.51
C PRO A 105 -11.61 0.02 14.14
N ILE A 106 -12.15 0.34 12.96
CA ILE A 106 -12.44 1.75 12.61
C ILE A 106 -13.47 2.41 13.55
N PHE A 107 -14.36 1.61 14.15
CA PHE A 107 -15.33 2.09 15.13
C PHE A 107 -14.74 2.20 16.55
N GLU A 108 -13.45 1.92 16.78
CA GLU A 108 -12.86 1.91 18.13
C GLU A 108 -12.91 3.29 18.81
N ASP A 109 -12.54 4.37 18.11
CA ASP A 109 -12.69 5.71 18.68
C ASP A 109 -14.17 6.10 18.89
N LEU A 110 -15.11 5.61 18.08
CA LEU A 110 -16.55 5.83 18.32
C LEU A 110 -17.08 5.02 19.51
N LYS A 111 -16.62 3.78 19.71
CA LYS A 111 -16.93 2.94 20.88
C LYS A 111 -16.40 3.59 22.17
N ASN A 112 -15.19 4.14 22.12
CA ASN A 112 -14.55 4.73 23.29
C ASN A 112 -15.15 6.10 23.66
N ASN A 113 -15.38 6.98 22.68
CA ASN A 113 -15.76 8.38 22.95
C ASN A 113 -17.27 8.64 22.86
N SER A 114 -18.02 7.87 22.07
CA SER A 114 -19.45 8.11 21.79
C SER A 114 -20.29 6.83 21.59
N PRO A 115 -20.22 5.83 22.51
CA PRO A 115 -20.81 4.50 22.29
C PRO A 115 -22.32 4.53 22.01
N LYS A 116 -23.05 5.52 22.55
CA LYS A 116 -24.50 5.70 22.32
C LYS A 116 -24.86 5.89 20.83
N LEU A 117 -23.93 6.32 19.98
CA LEU A 117 -24.16 6.46 18.54
C LEU A 117 -24.43 5.11 17.84
N ARG A 118 -24.04 3.97 18.45
CA ARG A 118 -24.45 2.62 18.01
C ARG A 118 -25.95 2.51 17.78
N HIS A 119 -26.78 3.08 18.67
CA HIS A 119 -28.24 2.96 18.58
C HIS A 119 -28.85 3.64 17.35
N LYS A 120 -28.10 4.53 16.68
CA LYS A 120 -28.53 5.17 15.43
C LYS A 120 -28.40 4.25 14.21
N ILE A 121 -27.77 3.08 14.33
CA ILE A 121 -27.63 2.10 13.24
C ILE A 121 -28.73 1.05 13.36
N VAL A 122 -29.66 1.04 12.39
CA VAL A 122 -30.78 0.08 12.32
C VAL A 122 -30.65 -0.73 11.02
N ALA A 123 -30.56 -2.05 11.11
CA ALA A 123 -30.50 -2.90 9.93
C ALA A 123 -31.90 -3.31 9.45
N ILE A 124 -32.09 -3.23 8.14
CA ILE A 124 -33.31 -3.65 7.44
C ILE A 124 -32.97 -4.90 6.62
N PRO A 125 -33.72 -6.02 6.77
CA PRO A 125 -33.51 -7.22 5.97
C PRO A 125 -33.73 -6.96 4.47
N GLY A 126 -32.82 -7.42 3.62
CA GLY A 126 -33.02 -7.42 2.16
C GLY A 126 -31.76 -7.65 1.32
N ASP A 127 -31.94 -7.83 0.02
CA ASP A 127 -30.86 -8.02 -0.96
C ASP A 127 -31.21 -7.34 -2.30
N CYS A 128 -30.24 -6.65 -2.89
CA CYS A 128 -30.36 -6.04 -4.22
C CYS A 128 -30.48 -7.07 -5.35
N SER A 129 -30.37 -8.37 -5.06
CA SER A 129 -30.69 -9.44 -6.01
C SER A 129 -32.19 -9.74 -6.15
N PHE A 130 -33.05 -9.22 -5.26
CA PHE A 130 -34.50 -9.44 -5.30
C PHE A 130 -35.26 -8.21 -5.83
N PRO A 131 -36.46 -8.40 -6.42
CA PRO A 131 -37.41 -7.31 -6.65
C PRO A 131 -37.63 -6.50 -5.38
N ASP A 132 -37.77 -5.17 -5.53
CA ASP A 132 -38.03 -4.26 -4.42
C ASP A 132 -37.06 -4.40 -3.22
N LEU A 133 -35.82 -4.78 -3.54
CA LEU A 133 -34.72 -5.04 -2.59
C LEU A 133 -35.01 -6.16 -1.57
N GLY A 134 -36.08 -6.94 -1.78
CA GLY A 134 -36.55 -7.96 -0.82
C GLY A 134 -37.09 -7.38 0.49
N LEU A 135 -37.52 -6.11 0.50
CA LEU A 135 -38.10 -5.43 1.66
C LEU A 135 -39.48 -5.99 2.04
N THR A 136 -39.82 -5.95 3.33
CA THR A 136 -41.22 -6.12 3.76
C THR A 136 -42.02 -4.84 3.44
N LEU A 137 -43.36 -4.93 3.43
CA LEU A 137 -44.22 -3.76 3.26
C LEU A 137 -44.06 -2.75 4.41
N GLU A 138 -43.77 -3.23 5.62
CA GLU A 138 -43.50 -2.41 6.80
C GLU A 138 -42.16 -1.68 6.69
N ASP A 139 -41.07 -2.38 6.36
CA ASP A 139 -39.75 -1.79 6.13
C ASP A 139 -39.78 -0.77 4.99
N ARG A 140 -40.47 -1.10 3.89
CA ARG A 140 -40.63 -0.19 2.74
C ARG A 140 -41.38 1.07 3.15
N LYS A 141 -42.52 0.94 3.83
CA LYS A 141 -43.28 2.09 4.35
C LYS A 141 -42.41 2.93 5.27
N LYS A 142 -41.65 2.31 6.17
CA LYS A 142 -40.75 3.02 7.08
C LYS A 142 -39.71 3.86 6.34
N ILE A 143 -39.05 3.29 5.34
CA ILE A 143 -38.11 4.03 4.48
C ILE A 143 -38.82 5.19 3.76
N ILE A 144 -40.01 4.94 3.19
CA ILE A 144 -40.82 5.92 2.46
C ILE A 144 -41.19 7.14 3.32
N GLU A 145 -41.50 6.93 4.59
CA GLU A 145 -41.98 7.97 5.50
C GLU A 145 -40.84 8.73 6.21
N GLU A 146 -39.76 8.03 6.57
CA GLU A 146 -38.71 8.59 7.44
C GLU A 146 -37.44 9.05 6.72
N VAL A 147 -37.08 8.48 5.57
CA VAL A 147 -35.77 8.71 4.92
C VAL A 147 -35.76 9.99 4.08
N SER A 148 -34.59 10.63 4.01
CA SER A 148 -34.37 11.82 3.18
C SER A 148 -33.04 11.82 2.40
N VAL A 149 -32.08 10.95 2.74
CA VAL A 149 -30.84 10.77 1.98
C VAL A 149 -30.60 9.29 1.71
N VAL A 150 -30.24 8.93 0.47
CA VAL A 150 -30.01 7.54 0.05
C VAL A 150 -28.61 7.36 -0.53
N PHE A 151 -27.86 6.37 -0.05
CA PHE A 151 -26.57 5.96 -0.60
C PHE A 151 -26.65 4.56 -1.20
N HIS A 152 -26.56 4.47 -2.52
CA HIS A 152 -26.55 3.21 -3.23
C HIS A 152 -25.11 2.74 -3.51
N ASN A 153 -24.51 2.10 -2.50
CA ASN A 153 -23.15 1.56 -2.58
C ASN A 153 -23.13 0.05 -2.92
N ALA A 154 -24.28 -0.62 -2.91
CA ALA A 154 -24.37 -2.05 -3.24
C ALA A 154 -24.04 -2.34 -4.72
N ALA A 155 -23.08 -3.24 -4.94
CA ALA A 155 -22.74 -3.81 -6.23
C ALA A 155 -22.06 -5.18 -6.04
N THR A 156 -22.05 -6.03 -7.08
CA THR A 156 -20.99 -7.03 -7.22
C THR A 156 -19.81 -6.39 -7.95
N VAL A 157 -18.66 -6.37 -7.28
CA VAL A 157 -17.39 -5.76 -7.78
C VAL A 157 -16.43 -6.80 -8.36
N LYS A 158 -16.84 -8.06 -8.47
CA LYS A 158 -16.02 -9.10 -9.10
C LYS A 158 -16.05 -8.92 -10.61
N PHE A 159 -14.89 -8.76 -11.22
CA PHE A 159 -14.77 -8.60 -12.67
C PHE A 159 -15.25 -9.84 -13.46
N GLU A 160 -15.22 -11.02 -12.84
CA GLU A 160 -15.64 -12.31 -13.43
C GLU A 160 -16.94 -12.89 -12.82
N GLU A 161 -17.84 -12.05 -12.30
CA GLU A 161 -19.17 -12.53 -11.92
C GLU A 161 -19.97 -12.98 -13.16
N LYS A 162 -20.85 -13.98 -12.99
CA LYS A 162 -21.85 -14.36 -14.01
C LYS A 162 -22.67 -13.14 -14.43
N LEU A 163 -22.82 -12.92 -15.74
CA LEU A 163 -23.54 -11.76 -16.29
C LEU A 163 -24.97 -11.63 -15.73
N LYS A 164 -25.71 -12.73 -15.59
CA LYS A 164 -27.05 -12.77 -14.96
C LYS A 164 -27.06 -12.17 -13.55
N VAL A 165 -26.09 -12.55 -12.72
CA VAL A 165 -25.96 -12.10 -11.32
C VAL A 165 -25.53 -10.62 -11.29
N ALA A 166 -24.57 -10.23 -12.13
CA ALA A 166 -24.10 -8.85 -12.21
C ALA A 166 -25.16 -7.87 -12.73
N THR A 167 -25.89 -8.21 -13.79
CA THR A 167 -27.02 -7.43 -14.31
C THR A 167 -28.14 -7.32 -13.27
N THR A 168 -28.46 -8.41 -12.56
CA THR A 168 -29.46 -8.37 -11.48
C THR A 168 -29.05 -7.41 -10.36
N ILE A 169 -27.84 -7.54 -9.81
CA ILE A 169 -27.41 -6.76 -8.64
C ILE A 169 -27.08 -5.31 -9.01
N ASN A 170 -26.31 -5.08 -10.07
CA ASN A 170 -25.78 -3.75 -10.38
C ASN A 170 -26.82 -2.86 -11.08
N ALA A 171 -27.59 -3.40 -12.03
CA ALA A 171 -28.60 -2.62 -12.76
C ALA A 171 -30.02 -2.84 -12.21
N GLY A 172 -30.42 -4.09 -11.92
CA GLY A 172 -31.72 -4.39 -11.31
C GLY A 172 -31.87 -3.85 -9.89
N GLY A 173 -30.82 -3.98 -9.06
CA GLY A 173 -30.75 -3.34 -7.75
C GLY A 173 -30.86 -1.82 -7.82
N THR A 174 -30.21 -1.21 -8.82
CA THR A 174 -30.31 0.24 -9.09
C THR A 174 -31.74 0.64 -9.45
N LEU A 175 -32.43 -0.12 -10.31
CA LEU A 175 -33.83 0.11 -10.64
C LEU A 175 -34.75 0.02 -9.40
N SER A 176 -34.56 -0.99 -8.54
CA SER A 176 -35.31 -1.12 -7.29
C SER A 176 -35.06 0.04 -6.32
N VAL A 177 -33.83 0.55 -6.21
CA VAL A 177 -33.54 1.76 -5.41
C VAL A 177 -34.19 3.00 -6.03
N ILE A 178 -34.17 3.17 -7.36
CA ILE A 178 -34.82 4.31 -8.04
C ILE A 178 -36.33 4.29 -7.79
N ASN A 179 -36.98 3.14 -7.91
CA ASN A 179 -38.42 3.02 -7.68
C ASN A 179 -38.78 3.38 -6.23
N LEU A 180 -38.03 2.85 -5.25
CA LEU A 180 -38.17 3.23 -3.84
C LEU A 180 -37.96 4.74 -3.63
N CYS A 181 -36.99 5.36 -4.32
CA CYS A 181 -36.73 6.80 -4.25
C CYS A 181 -37.87 7.67 -4.81
N LYS A 182 -38.72 7.16 -5.69
CA LYS A 182 -39.93 7.87 -6.16
C LYS A 182 -41.04 7.92 -5.11
N GLU A 183 -41.05 6.96 -4.19
CA GLU A 183 -42.06 6.85 -3.14
C GLU A 183 -41.66 7.60 -1.86
N ILE A 184 -40.36 7.82 -1.61
CA ILE A 184 -39.84 8.53 -0.42
C ILE A 184 -40.37 9.97 -0.37
N LYS A 185 -41.18 10.28 0.64
CA LYS A 185 -41.93 11.55 0.78
C LYS A 185 -41.03 12.80 0.91
N ASN A 186 -39.81 12.64 1.41
CA ASN A 186 -38.92 13.75 1.81
C ASN A 186 -37.51 13.68 1.20
N LEU A 187 -37.33 13.01 0.05
CA LEU A 187 -36.03 12.81 -0.57
C LEU A 187 -35.33 14.14 -0.89
N LYS A 188 -34.10 14.31 -0.38
CA LYS A 188 -33.23 15.47 -0.63
C LYS A 188 -32.05 15.12 -1.53
N ALA A 189 -31.49 13.92 -1.41
CA ALA A 189 -30.45 13.41 -2.32
C ALA A 189 -30.43 11.87 -2.36
N MET A 190 -30.13 11.32 -3.55
CA MET A 190 -29.71 9.93 -3.75
C MET A 190 -28.35 9.95 -4.45
N ILE A 191 -27.35 9.24 -3.90
CA ILE A 191 -26.05 9.07 -4.55
C ILE A 191 -25.86 7.61 -4.96
N HIS A 192 -25.68 7.36 -6.26
CA HIS A 192 -25.26 6.06 -6.79
C HIS A 192 -23.74 6.03 -6.93
N VAL A 193 -23.08 5.06 -6.28
CA VAL A 193 -21.64 4.83 -6.46
C VAL A 193 -21.41 3.91 -7.65
N SER A 194 -21.02 4.50 -8.79
CA SER A 194 -20.59 3.83 -10.02
C SER A 194 -19.08 3.54 -9.96
N THR A 195 -18.33 3.77 -11.04
CA THR A 195 -16.88 3.83 -11.08
C THR A 195 -16.42 4.65 -12.29
N ALA A 196 -15.27 5.32 -12.18
CA ALA A 196 -14.64 6.05 -13.29
C ALA A 196 -14.41 5.13 -14.51
N TYR A 197 -14.24 3.82 -14.28
CA TYR A 197 -14.05 2.82 -15.32
C TYR A 197 -15.34 2.31 -15.98
N ALA A 198 -16.53 2.84 -15.64
CA ALA A 198 -17.79 2.42 -16.26
C ALA A 198 -17.70 2.52 -17.80
N ASN A 199 -17.07 3.58 -18.31
CA ASN A 199 -16.89 3.83 -19.74
C ASN A 199 -15.43 3.69 -20.19
N CYS A 200 -14.65 2.82 -19.54
CA CYS A 200 -13.21 2.61 -19.80
C CYS A 200 -12.83 2.14 -21.21
N HIS A 201 -13.81 1.77 -22.05
CA HIS A 201 -13.60 1.53 -23.47
C HIS A 201 -13.18 2.83 -24.20
N LEU A 202 -13.63 4.00 -23.75
CA LEU A 202 -13.20 5.32 -24.22
C LEU A 202 -11.81 5.69 -23.67
N ASP A 203 -11.15 6.66 -24.31
CA ASP A 203 -9.84 7.20 -23.87
C ASP A 203 -9.98 8.46 -22.99
N THR A 204 -11.02 9.26 -23.23
CA THR A 204 -11.41 10.41 -22.39
C THR A 204 -12.79 10.17 -21.79
N ILE A 205 -12.94 10.46 -20.49
CA ILE A 205 -14.16 10.21 -19.72
C ILE A 205 -14.54 11.49 -18.96
N ASP A 206 -15.58 12.15 -19.47
CA ASP A 206 -16.19 13.36 -18.92
C ASP A 206 -17.32 13.04 -17.93
N GLU A 207 -17.75 14.07 -17.20
CA GLU A 207 -18.85 14.03 -16.24
C GLU A 207 -20.23 14.11 -16.92
N GLN A 208 -20.42 13.25 -17.92
CA GLN A 208 -21.65 13.11 -18.72
C GLN A 208 -22.14 11.66 -18.75
N PHE A 209 -23.40 11.46 -19.15
CA PHE A 209 -23.93 10.13 -19.46
C PHE A 209 -23.39 9.61 -20.79
N TYR A 210 -23.20 8.29 -20.88
CA TYR A 210 -22.79 7.60 -22.09
C TYR A 210 -23.87 6.60 -22.53
N PRO A 211 -24.04 6.35 -23.84
CA PRO A 211 -24.98 5.33 -24.33
C PRO A 211 -24.45 3.92 -24.02
N HIS A 212 -25.32 3.07 -23.47
CA HIS A 212 -25.07 1.64 -23.31
C HIS A 212 -25.68 0.87 -24.51
N PRO A 213 -25.05 -0.18 -25.07
CA PRO A 213 -25.48 -0.81 -26.32
C PRO A 213 -26.80 -1.59 -26.25
N LEU A 214 -27.26 -1.94 -25.04
CA LEU A 214 -28.53 -2.62 -24.78
C LEU A 214 -29.26 -1.92 -23.63
N LYS A 215 -30.60 -1.91 -23.62
CA LYS A 215 -31.35 -1.49 -22.43
C LYS A 215 -31.28 -2.55 -21.35
N TYR A 216 -31.66 -2.18 -20.13
CA TYR A 216 -31.69 -3.12 -19.01
C TYR A 216 -32.71 -4.24 -19.24
N GLU A 217 -33.89 -3.91 -19.77
CA GLU A 217 -34.95 -4.85 -20.08
C GLU A 217 -34.53 -5.88 -21.14
N ASP A 218 -33.89 -5.42 -22.21
CA ASP A 218 -33.39 -6.30 -23.29
C ASP A 218 -32.34 -7.28 -22.76
N LEU A 219 -31.35 -6.77 -22.02
CA LEU A 219 -30.33 -7.62 -21.42
C LEU A 219 -30.91 -8.54 -20.33
N ARG A 220 -31.92 -8.08 -19.58
CA ARG A 220 -32.61 -8.86 -18.55
C ARG A 220 -33.26 -10.09 -19.16
N ILE A 221 -33.97 -9.94 -20.27
CA ILE A 221 -34.58 -11.05 -21.01
C ILE A 221 -33.49 -12.03 -21.47
N ILE A 222 -32.42 -11.54 -22.10
CA ILE A 222 -31.30 -12.37 -22.57
C ILE A 222 -30.69 -13.21 -21.43
N VAL A 223 -30.41 -12.62 -20.26
CA VAL A 223 -29.79 -13.35 -19.15
C VAL A 223 -30.77 -14.22 -18.37
N ASP A 224 -32.08 -13.92 -18.41
CA ASP A 224 -33.10 -14.77 -17.76
C ASP A 224 -33.46 -15.99 -18.59
N SER A 225 -33.64 -15.85 -19.90
CA SER A 225 -34.07 -16.92 -20.81
C SER A 225 -32.97 -17.89 -21.25
N LEU A 226 -31.68 -17.52 -21.19
CA LEU A 226 -30.58 -18.38 -21.65
C LEU A 226 -29.89 -19.13 -20.49
N PRO A 227 -29.41 -20.38 -20.72
CA PRO A 227 -28.50 -21.07 -19.81
C PRO A 227 -27.17 -20.32 -19.62
N ASP A 228 -26.55 -20.46 -18.45
CA ASP A 228 -25.26 -19.83 -18.14
C ASP A 228 -24.16 -20.24 -19.13
N GLU A 229 -24.18 -21.47 -19.63
CA GLU A 229 -23.24 -22.01 -20.62
C GLU A 229 -23.34 -21.23 -21.94
N THR A 230 -24.55 -20.99 -22.42
CA THR A 230 -24.83 -20.19 -23.62
C THR A 230 -24.44 -18.73 -23.41
N ILE A 231 -24.76 -18.15 -22.25
CA ILE A 231 -24.37 -16.78 -21.88
C ILE A 231 -22.84 -16.65 -21.90
N ASN A 232 -22.11 -17.60 -21.31
CA ASN A 232 -20.63 -17.60 -21.29
C ASN A 232 -20.03 -17.72 -22.71
N ALA A 233 -20.66 -18.49 -23.60
CA ALA A 233 -20.21 -18.62 -24.99
C ALA A 233 -20.39 -17.33 -25.82
N VAL A 234 -21.43 -16.53 -25.54
CA VAL A 234 -21.66 -15.23 -26.21
C VAL A 234 -21.08 -14.03 -25.46
N LEU A 235 -20.66 -14.19 -24.20
CA LEU A 235 -20.17 -13.11 -23.33
C LEU A 235 -19.09 -12.22 -23.99
N PRO A 236 -18.09 -12.73 -24.73
CA PRO A 236 -17.10 -11.88 -25.41
C PRO A 236 -17.72 -10.95 -26.48
N ARG A 237 -18.84 -11.34 -27.10
CA ARG A 237 -19.58 -10.50 -28.06
C ARG A 237 -20.52 -9.52 -27.36
N LEU A 238 -21.08 -9.88 -26.20
CA LEU A 238 -21.92 -8.99 -25.39
C LEU A 238 -21.11 -7.88 -24.70
N LEU A 239 -19.90 -8.19 -24.22
CA LEU A 239 -19.02 -7.18 -23.62
C LEU A 239 -18.39 -6.26 -24.68
N GLU A 240 -18.16 -6.77 -25.90
CA GLU A 240 -17.59 -6.07 -27.07
C GLU A 240 -16.29 -5.29 -26.76
N LYS A 241 -16.42 -4.05 -26.25
CA LYS A 241 -15.34 -3.10 -25.94
C LYS A 241 -15.00 -3.03 -24.45
N TRP A 242 -15.87 -3.57 -23.58
CA TRP A 242 -15.67 -3.57 -22.13
C TRP A 242 -14.74 -4.71 -21.69
N PRO A 243 -13.77 -4.47 -20.80
CA PRO A 243 -12.80 -5.48 -20.39
C PRO A 243 -13.37 -6.56 -19.46
N ASN A 244 -14.52 -6.33 -18.84
CA ASN A 244 -15.12 -7.25 -17.86
C ASN A 244 -16.60 -6.96 -17.57
N THR A 245 -17.29 -7.93 -16.96
CA THR A 245 -18.71 -7.85 -16.57
C THR A 245 -19.01 -6.68 -15.62
N TYR A 246 -18.08 -6.33 -14.74
CA TYR A 246 -18.28 -5.28 -13.74
C TYR A 246 -18.43 -3.89 -14.38
N THR A 247 -17.47 -3.49 -15.22
CA THR A 247 -17.49 -2.18 -15.90
C THR A 247 -18.69 -2.05 -16.84
N TYR A 248 -19.01 -3.11 -17.59
CA TYR A 248 -20.20 -3.19 -18.44
C TYR A 248 -21.50 -2.99 -17.64
N THR A 249 -21.71 -3.77 -16.57
CA THR A 249 -22.93 -3.67 -15.76
C THR A 249 -23.01 -2.41 -14.90
N LYS A 250 -21.89 -1.68 -14.69
CA LYS A 250 -21.91 -0.33 -14.12
C LYS A 250 -22.33 0.73 -15.15
N ALA A 251 -21.86 0.67 -16.39
CA ALA A 251 -22.39 1.55 -17.45
C ALA A 251 -23.90 1.32 -17.69
N LEU A 252 -24.36 0.06 -17.63
CA LEU A 252 -25.79 -0.25 -17.69
C LEU A 252 -26.59 0.39 -16.53
N ALA A 253 -26.05 0.35 -15.30
CA ALA A 253 -26.70 0.98 -14.15
C ALA A 253 -26.83 2.51 -14.33
N GLU A 254 -25.85 3.17 -14.95
CA GLU A 254 -25.95 4.59 -15.29
C GLU A 254 -27.04 4.86 -16.34
N SER A 255 -27.20 4.00 -17.36
CA SER A 255 -28.32 4.15 -18.32
C SER A 255 -29.69 3.96 -17.65
N VAL A 256 -29.81 3.00 -16.71
CA VAL A 256 -31.02 2.82 -15.89
C VAL A 256 -31.33 4.07 -15.07
N ILE A 257 -30.33 4.73 -14.48
CA ILE A 257 -30.52 6.02 -13.78
C ILE A 257 -31.08 7.07 -14.75
N ARG A 258 -30.37 7.33 -15.86
CA ARG A 258 -30.79 8.30 -16.89
C ARG A 258 -32.21 8.07 -17.40
N GLU A 259 -32.57 6.83 -17.68
CA GLU A 259 -33.86 6.46 -18.29
C GLU A 259 -35.03 6.42 -17.30
N LYS A 260 -34.77 6.21 -15.99
CA LYS A 260 -35.84 5.89 -15.02
C LYS A 260 -35.97 6.89 -13.88
N SER A 261 -35.02 7.79 -13.67
CA SER A 261 -34.97 8.70 -12.50
C SER A 261 -35.08 10.19 -12.82
N GLN A 262 -35.75 10.54 -13.92
CA GLN A 262 -36.14 11.93 -14.21
C GLN A 262 -36.85 12.57 -12.99
N ASP A 263 -36.58 13.86 -12.79
CA ASP A 263 -37.01 14.71 -11.67
C ASP A 263 -36.52 14.33 -10.25
N LEU A 264 -35.85 13.19 -10.06
CA LEU A 264 -35.27 12.84 -8.76
C LEU A 264 -33.94 13.59 -8.48
N PRO A 265 -33.65 13.95 -7.22
CA PRO A 265 -32.39 14.58 -6.83
C PRO A 265 -31.27 13.52 -6.76
N ILE A 266 -30.77 13.09 -7.92
CA ILE A 266 -29.72 12.06 -8.03
C ILE A 266 -28.35 12.65 -8.37
N GLY A 267 -27.31 12.10 -7.73
CA GLY A 267 -25.93 12.20 -8.16
C GLY A 267 -25.31 10.83 -8.47
N ILE A 268 -24.43 10.77 -9.47
CA ILE A 268 -23.63 9.59 -9.81
C ILE A 268 -22.19 9.87 -9.43
N PHE A 269 -21.69 9.14 -8.43
CA PHE A 269 -20.32 9.25 -7.97
C PHE A 269 -19.47 8.13 -8.58
N ARG A 270 -18.44 8.49 -9.36
CA ARG A 270 -17.59 7.56 -10.13
C ARG A 270 -16.16 7.56 -9.58
N PRO A 271 -15.86 6.77 -8.53
CA PRO A 271 -14.49 6.61 -8.04
C PRO A 271 -13.65 5.76 -9.01
N SER A 272 -12.36 6.06 -9.12
CA SER A 272 -11.38 5.18 -9.76
C SER A 272 -11.00 4.01 -8.84
N ILE A 273 -9.72 3.60 -8.75
CA ILE A 273 -9.31 2.51 -7.86
C ILE A 273 -9.29 3.03 -6.41
N THR A 274 -10.42 2.90 -5.72
CA THR A 274 -10.47 3.08 -4.26
C THR A 274 -9.62 2.03 -3.57
N MET A 275 -8.70 2.47 -2.72
CA MET A 275 -7.82 1.58 -1.95
C MET A 275 -8.55 1.05 -0.72
N TYR A 276 -8.72 -0.28 -0.65
CA TYR A 276 -9.64 -0.97 0.26
C TYR A 276 -8.98 -1.74 1.41
N LEU A 277 -9.50 -1.63 2.66
CA LEU A 277 -8.78 -2.10 3.84
C LEU A 277 -9.56 -2.55 5.14
N VAL A 278 -9.90 -3.86 5.37
CA VAL A 278 -10.34 -4.65 6.62
C VAL A 278 -10.19 -6.23 6.65
N SER A 279 -9.07 -6.87 6.99
CA SER A 279 -8.97 -8.34 7.37
C SER A 279 -9.70 -9.49 6.56
N GLY A 280 -8.91 -10.44 5.99
CA GLY A 280 -9.21 -11.90 5.98
C GLY A 280 -9.47 -12.61 4.63
N ILE A 281 -9.24 -13.92 4.43
CA ILE A 281 -8.74 -15.06 5.24
C ILE A 281 -7.88 -15.97 4.34
N ILE A 282 -6.78 -16.57 4.84
CA ILE A 282 -6.33 -17.94 4.46
C ILE A 282 -5.17 -18.41 5.38
N THR A 283 -5.36 -19.54 6.08
CA THR A 283 -4.36 -20.13 7.02
C THR A 283 -3.42 -21.15 6.33
N VAL A 284 -3.66 -21.45 5.05
CA VAL A 284 -3.08 -22.60 4.32
C VAL A 284 -1.56 -22.48 4.10
N VAL A 285 -1.03 -21.28 3.91
CA VAL A 285 0.40 -21.06 3.63
C VAL A 285 1.28 -21.51 4.81
N TYR A 286 0.78 -21.41 6.04
CA TYR A 286 1.54 -21.73 7.26
C TYR A 286 1.98 -23.21 7.32
N GLN A 287 1.16 -24.13 6.80
CA GLN A 287 1.49 -25.56 6.73
C GLN A 287 2.55 -25.87 5.65
N ILE A 288 2.70 -25.02 4.62
CA ILE A 288 3.70 -25.21 3.56
C ILE A 288 5.11 -24.88 4.10
N VAL A 289 5.24 -23.73 4.76
CA VAL A 289 6.56 -23.17 5.13
C VAL A 289 7.35 -24.09 6.06
N LEU A 290 6.69 -24.74 7.02
CA LEU A 290 7.34 -25.65 7.98
C LEU A 290 7.91 -26.91 7.31
N THR A 291 7.24 -27.42 6.26
CA THR A 291 7.64 -28.65 5.57
C THR A 291 8.72 -28.44 4.51
N PHE A 292 8.70 -27.30 3.81
CA PHE A 292 9.59 -27.04 2.68
C PHE A 292 10.96 -26.47 3.08
N GLY A 293 11.03 -25.60 4.10
CA GLY A 293 12.25 -24.84 4.43
C GLY A 293 13.47 -25.72 4.74
N LEU A 294 13.30 -26.73 5.60
CA LEU A 294 14.40 -27.62 6.00
C LEU A 294 14.72 -28.71 4.96
N PHE A 295 13.78 -29.03 4.06
CA PHE A 295 13.94 -30.11 3.09
C PHE A 295 14.56 -29.65 1.76
N ALA A 296 14.28 -28.40 1.32
CA ALA A 296 14.91 -27.83 0.13
C ALA A 296 16.44 -27.72 0.28
N LEU A 297 16.91 -27.31 1.46
CA LEU A 297 18.33 -27.32 1.82
C LEU A 297 18.94 -28.73 1.77
N ASN A 298 18.20 -29.75 2.22
CA ASN A 298 18.65 -31.15 2.25
C ASN A 298 18.73 -31.77 0.84
N ILE A 299 17.75 -31.49 -0.03
CA ILE A 299 17.80 -31.88 -1.45
C ILE A 299 18.94 -31.15 -2.17
N LEU A 300 19.11 -29.84 -1.95
CA LEU A 300 20.17 -29.07 -2.60
C LEU A 300 21.56 -29.59 -2.18
N ALA A 301 21.78 -29.84 -0.89
CA ALA A 301 23.02 -30.47 -0.41
C ALA A 301 23.27 -31.85 -1.03
N LYS A 302 22.23 -32.69 -1.16
CA LYS A 302 22.35 -34.02 -1.80
C LYS A 302 22.59 -33.93 -3.31
N ALA A 303 21.98 -32.97 -4.01
CA ALA A 303 22.23 -32.72 -5.43
C ALA A 303 23.67 -32.22 -5.67
N ILE A 304 24.19 -31.35 -4.79
CA ILE A 304 25.60 -30.92 -4.81
C ILE A 304 26.52 -32.12 -4.58
N LEU A 305 26.28 -32.93 -3.54
CA LEU A 305 27.08 -34.13 -3.27
C LEU A 305 27.04 -35.14 -4.43
N PHE A 306 25.88 -35.31 -5.08
CA PHE A 306 25.73 -36.17 -6.26
C PHE A 306 26.52 -35.64 -7.46
N PHE A 307 26.49 -34.33 -7.73
CA PHE A 307 27.33 -33.71 -8.76
C PHE A 307 28.83 -33.80 -8.41
N CYS A 308 29.22 -33.63 -7.15
CA CYS A 308 30.60 -33.84 -6.71
C CYS A 308 31.04 -35.29 -6.88
N ALA A 309 30.17 -36.27 -6.63
CA ALA A 309 30.45 -37.69 -6.86
C ALA A 309 30.59 -38.02 -8.35
N ILE A 310 29.74 -37.44 -9.22
CA ILE A 310 29.86 -37.54 -10.68
C ILE A 310 31.19 -36.94 -11.14
N ILE A 311 31.52 -35.72 -10.71
CA ILE A 311 32.80 -35.07 -11.05
C ILE A 311 33.98 -35.93 -10.58
N TYR A 312 33.96 -36.43 -9.35
CA TYR A 312 35.00 -37.33 -8.83
C TYR A 312 35.17 -38.57 -9.70
N THR A 313 34.07 -39.24 -10.06
CA THR A 313 34.07 -40.48 -10.87
C THR A 313 34.50 -40.22 -12.31
N VAL A 314 34.11 -39.09 -12.89
CA VAL A 314 34.48 -38.68 -14.26
C VAL A 314 35.92 -38.17 -14.34
N CYS A 315 36.49 -37.68 -13.23
CA CYS A 315 37.90 -37.27 -13.18
C CYS A 315 38.88 -38.41 -12.87
N GLN A 316 38.44 -39.54 -12.29
CA GLN A 316 39.32 -40.71 -12.02
C GLN A 316 40.13 -41.20 -13.24
N PRO A 317 39.61 -41.24 -14.49
CA PRO A 317 40.39 -41.65 -15.67
C PRO A 317 41.42 -40.61 -16.15
N ILE A 318 41.32 -39.36 -15.70
CA ILE A 318 42.19 -38.24 -16.15
C ILE A 318 43.21 -37.97 -15.04
N GLY A 319 44.27 -38.78 -15.03
CA GLY A 319 45.23 -38.86 -13.92
C GLY A 319 45.92 -37.54 -13.57
N PHE A 320 45.44 -36.87 -12.52
CA PHE A 320 46.12 -35.76 -11.87
C PHE A 320 46.54 -36.16 -10.44
N VAL A 321 47.71 -36.79 -10.34
CA VAL A 321 48.28 -37.21 -9.06
C VAL A 321 48.79 -35.98 -8.30
N ILE A 322 47.97 -35.46 -7.38
CA ILE A 322 48.45 -34.58 -6.32
C ILE A 322 48.96 -35.48 -5.19
N ARG A 323 50.29 -35.52 -5.02
CA ARG A 323 50.92 -36.22 -3.89
C ARG A 323 50.43 -35.63 -2.57
N SER A 324 50.00 -36.50 -1.66
CA SER A 324 49.88 -36.18 -0.25
C SER A 324 51.27 -36.26 0.41
N GLU A 325 51.83 -35.12 0.82
CA GLU A 325 52.89 -35.13 1.82
C GLU A 325 52.25 -35.21 3.21
N SER A 326 52.35 -36.39 3.81
CA SER A 326 51.87 -36.68 5.15
C SER A 326 52.96 -36.37 6.18
N SER A 327 52.71 -35.44 7.10
CA SER A 327 53.57 -35.24 8.26
C SER A 327 52.76 -34.88 9.51
N ILE A 328 52.96 -35.66 10.57
CA ILE A 328 52.64 -35.32 11.96
C ILE A 328 51.14 -35.25 12.30
N PHE A 329 50.58 -36.43 12.58
CA PHE A 329 49.70 -36.58 13.74
C PHE A 329 50.59 -36.51 14.99
N ASN A 330 50.19 -35.77 16.03
CA ASN A 330 50.78 -35.91 17.37
C ASN A 330 49.74 -35.54 18.44
N PRO A 331 49.18 -36.49 19.22
CA PRO A 331 48.08 -36.21 20.15
C PRO A 331 48.50 -36.29 21.63
N THR A 332 48.86 -35.17 22.26
CA THR A 332 48.96 -35.04 23.73
C THR A 332 49.11 -33.57 24.19
N GLU A 333 48.97 -33.36 25.51
CA GLU A 333 49.27 -32.14 26.30
C GLU A 333 48.32 -30.92 26.21
N THR A 334 47.46 -30.92 27.23
CA THR A 334 46.63 -29.86 27.83
C THR A 334 47.19 -28.44 27.93
N MET A 335 46.37 -27.44 27.57
CA MET A 335 46.04 -26.31 28.47
C MET A 335 44.74 -25.59 28.06
N TYR A 336 44.07 -24.97 29.04
CA TYR A 336 42.90 -24.07 28.94
C TYR A 336 43.33 -22.65 29.38
N PRO A 337 42.46 -21.61 29.30
CA PRO A 337 41.47 -21.23 28.28
C PRO A 337 41.59 -19.75 27.85
N GLU A 338 41.05 -19.33 26.70
CA GLU A 338 40.80 -17.89 26.45
C GLU A 338 39.78 -17.61 25.33
N TYR A 339 39.38 -16.34 25.18
CA TYR A 339 38.39 -15.80 24.23
C TYR A 339 36.93 -16.26 24.39
N ALA A 340 36.37 -15.91 25.55
CA ALA A 340 34.92 -15.72 25.74
C ALA A 340 34.60 -14.38 26.45
N ILE A 341 35.23 -13.27 26.01
CA ILE A 341 34.85 -11.88 26.32
C ILE A 341 35.13 -11.04 25.06
N GLU A 342 34.10 -10.61 24.31
CA GLU A 342 34.18 -9.44 23.41
C GLU A 342 32.79 -8.88 22.97
N GLU A 343 31.76 -8.96 23.82
CA GLU A 343 30.43 -8.37 23.51
C GLU A 343 29.79 -7.54 24.65
N ASN A 344 30.42 -7.48 25.84
CA ASN A 344 29.94 -6.66 26.97
C ASN A 344 30.60 -5.27 27.10
N LEU A 345 31.74 -5.03 26.42
CA LEU A 345 32.58 -3.85 26.68
C LEU A 345 31.99 -2.51 26.20
N LEU A 346 30.85 -2.52 25.50
CA LEU A 346 30.13 -1.32 25.04
C LEU A 346 28.93 -0.93 25.93
N MET A 347 28.72 -1.63 27.07
CA MET A 347 27.63 -1.31 28.01
C MET A 347 28.09 -0.58 29.28
N GLU A 348 29.31 -0.84 29.78
CA GLU A 348 29.78 -0.22 31.03
C GLU A 348 30.28 1.22 30.85
N GLU A 349 30.94 1.55 29.72
CA GLU A 349 31.35 2.94 29.41
C GLU A 349 30.15 3.89 29.32
N ALA A 350 28.98 3.40 28.89
CA ALA A 350 27.74 4.18 28.84
C ALA A 350 27.11 4.40 30.23
N MET A 351 27.41 3.56 31.23
CA MET A 351 26.86 3.67 32.58
C MET A 351 27.75 4.46 33.56
N SER A 352 29.05 4.60 33.29
CA SER A 352 29.97 5.35 34.17
C SER A 352 29.76 6.88 34.16
N ALA A 353 28.93 7.42 33.27
CA ALA A 353 28.85 8.86 33.01
C ALA A 353 27.87 9.64 33.93
N VAL A 354 27.25 8.99 34.94
CA VAL A 354 26.10 9.56 35.68
C VAL A 354 26.33 9.68 37.20
N SER A 355 27.41 9.12 37.78
CA SER A 355 27.59 9.01 39.24
C SER A 355 28.84 9.71 39.81
N LEU A 356 29.07 10.98 39.48
CA LEU A 356 30.11 11.83 40.11
C LEU A 356 29.66 13.27 40.39
N THR A 357 28.86 13.48 41.45
CA THR A 357 28.89 14.71 42.27
C THR A 357 28.41 14.43 43.69
N SER A 358 29.07 15.05 44.67
CA SER A 358 28.66 15.29 46.07
C SER A 358 28.05 14.11 46.87
N THR A 359 28.87 13.60 47.78
CA THR A 359 28.46 12.91 49.01
C THR A 359 27.61 13.81 49.93
N ASP A 360 26.48 13.30 50.43
CA ASP A 360 26.07 13.51 51.83
C ASP A 360 25.14 12.35 52.27
N SER A 361 25.19 11.95 53.54
CA SER A 361 24.61 10.68 54.03
C SER A 361 23.46 10.88 55.02
N SER A 362 22.52 11.78 54.66
CA SER A 362 21.47 12.26 55.57
C SER A 362 20.05 12.32 54.97
N VAL A 363 19.86 12.02 53.68
CA VAL A 363 18.57 12.25 52.95
C VAL A 363 17.97 10.96 52.36
N THR A 364 18.08 9.83 53.06
CA THR A 364 17.61 8.51 52.56
C THR A 364 16.15 8.15 52.89
N GLU A 365 15.51 8.83 53.85
CA GLU A 365 14.16 8.45 54.32
C GLU A 365 13.03 9.17 53.55
N GLU A 366 13.11 10.49 53.33
CA GLU A 366 12.02 11.28 52.69
C GLU A 366 11.94 11.13 51.16
N ILE A 367 13.04 10.76 50.50
CA ILE A 367 13.03 10.46 49.05
C ILE A 367 12.29 9.14 48.78
N ARG A 368 12.31 8.21 49.74
CA ARG A 368 11.69 6.88 49.61
C ARG A 368 10.16 6.91 49.67
N THR A 369 9.56 7.87 50.38
CA THR A 369 8.11 8.09 50.40
C THR A 369 7.61 8.94 49.24
N SER A 370 8.43 9.85 48.70
CA SER A 370 8.06 10.73 47.60
C SER A 370 8.23 10.12 46.19
N GLN A 371 9.10 9.11 46.00
CA GLN A 371 9.20 8.41 44.72
C GLN A 371 7.99 7.50 44.41
N ASN A 372 7.37 6.89 45.42
CA ASN A 372 6.27 5.93 45.25
C ASN A 372 4.94 6.55 44.78
N SER A 373 4.79 7.88 44.78
CA SER A 373 3.61 8.57 44.25
C SER A 373 3.79 9.10 42.81
N LEU A 374 5.03 9.12 42.31
CA LEU A 374 5.37 9.66 40.99
C LEU A 374 5.68 8.57 39.96
N THR A 375 6.09 7.36 40.39
CA THR A 375 6.20 6.17 39.53
C THR A 375 4.87 5.86 38.86
N ASP A 376 3.78 5.71 39.62
CA ASP A 376 2.47 5.34 39.08
C ASP A 376 1.96 6.35 38.03
N SER A 377 2.09 7.66 38.30
CA SER A 377 1.63 8.69 37.34
C SER A 377 2.48 8.75 36.07
N SER A 378 3.78 8.44 36.15
CA SER A 378 4.70 8.47 35.02
C SER A 378 4.73 7.15 34.25
N GLU A 379 4.48 6.02 34.90
CA GLU A 379 4.27 4.72 34.29
C GLU A 379 2.88 4.63 33.65
N VAL A 380 1.79 5.06 34.31
CA VAL A 380 0.47 5.18 33.66
C VAL A 380 0.50 6.20 32.52
N LYS A 381 1.26 7.31 32.62
CA LYS A 381 1.50 8.19 31.46
C LYS A 381 2.34 7.50 30.38
N ARG A 382 3.39 6.74 30.71
CA ARG A 382 4.17 5.96 29.73
C ARG A 382 3.35 4.84 29.10
N GLU A 383 2.45 4.19 29.81
CA GLU A 383 1.57 3.13 29.30
C GLU A 383 0.45 3.73 28.46
N SER A 384 -0.11 4.87 28.87
CA SER A 384 -1.04 5.66 28.06
C SER A 384 -0.36 6.21 26.80
N VAL A 385 0.88 6.70 26.89
CA VAL A 385 1.66 7.16 25.74
C VAL A 385 2.09 5.99 24.86
N LYS A 386 2.47 4.82 25.40
CA LYS A 386 2.66 3.57 24.63
C LYS A 386 1.36 3.08 23.99
N LYS A 387 0.19 3.39 24.57
CA LYS A 387 -1.16 3.05 24.06
C LYS A 387 -1.66 4.06 23.01
N ILE A 388 -1.17 5.30 23.05
CA ILE A 388 -1.38 6.36 22.04
C ILE A 388 -0.40 6.18 20.86
N LEU A 389 0.87 5.86 21.15
CA LEU A 389 1.93 5.50 20.20
C LEU A 389 1.85 4.03 19.73
N LYS A 390 0.89 3.24 20.23
CA LYS A 390 0.61 1.90 19.72
C LYS A 390 0.09 2.09 18.30
N GLU A 391 0.91 1.77 17.31
CA GLU A 391 0.70 2.18 15.92
C GLU A 391 -0.77 1.99 15.50
N ARG A 392 -1.49 3.12 15.31
CA ARG A 392 -2.87 3.19 14.82
C ARG A 392 -2.83 3.14 13.30
N VAL A 393 -3.56 2.23 12.64
CA VAL A 393 -3.34 1.93 11.21
C VAL A 393 -4.67 1.52 10.46
N VAL A 394 -5.42 2.44 9.79
CA VAL A 394 -6.62 2.26 8.86
C VAL A 394 -6.57 3.07 7.55
N SER A 395 -7.09 2.66 6.37
CA SER A 395 -6.75 3.34 5.07
C SER A 395 -7.12 4.83 4.87
N CYS A 396 -7.51 5.51 5.92
CA CYS A 396 -7.53 6.94 5.93
C CYS A 396 -6.14 7.51 5.59
N ALA A 397 -6.11 8.62 4.85
CA ALA A 397 -4.94 9.47 4.76
C ALA A 397 -4.86 10.39 5.99
N ASP A 398 -5.99 10.97 6.40
CA ASP A 398 -6.05 12.00 7.46
C ASP A 398 -6.96 11.63 8.67
N ASP A 399 -7.82 10.62 8.55
CA ASP A 399 -8.73 10.18 9.62
C ASP A 399 -8.12 9.17 10.64
N SER A 400 -8.87 8.89 11.72
CA SER A 400 -8.52 8.30 13.04
C SER A 400 -7.45 7.20 13.20
N LEU A 401 -7.10 6.45 12.14
CA LEU A 401 -6.05 5.43 12.09
C LEU A 401 -5.50 5.35 10.63
N PRO A 402 -4.17 5.26 10.31
CA PRO A 402 -3.58 5.07 8.91
C PRO A 402 -2.99 3.66 8.40
N GLY A 403 -3.68 2.85 7.55
CA GLY A 403 -3.47 1.49 6.87
C GLY A 403 -4.13 0.11 7.36
N TRP A 404 -5.32 -0.40 6.93
CA TRP A 404 -6.05 -1.61 7.48
C TRP A 404 -6.35 -2.91 6.62
N ILE A 405 -5.60 -3.26 5.55
CA ILE A 405 -6.05 -4.12 4.39
C ILE A 405 -7.04 -5.32 4.63
N ASP A 406 -8.15 -5.42 3.83
CA ASP A 406 -9.14 -6.54 3.76
C ASP A 406 -8.86 -7.49 2.62
N ASN A 407 -8.91 -6.93 1.43
CA ASN A 407 -9.17 -7.68 0.25
C ASN A 407 -7.94 -7.63 -0.63
N TYR A 408 -7.70 -8.75 -1.29
CA TYR A 408 -6.65 -8.86 -2.30
C TYR A 408 -7.19 -8.38 -3.66
N TYR A 409 -8.11 -7.39 -3.68
CA TYR A 409 -8.61 -6.81 -4.93
C TYR A 409 -7.68 -5.67 -5.39
N GLY A 410 -7.64 -5.47 -6.71
CA GLY A 410 -6.84 -4.40 -7.30
C GLY A 410 -5.34 -4.46 -6.96
N PRO A 411 -4.66 -3.30 -6.91
CA PRO A 411 -3.21 -3.21 -6.71
C PRO A 411 -2.73 -3.77 -5.38
N THR A 412 -3.56 -3.71 -4.34
CA THR A 412 -3.28 -4.26 -3.03
C THR A 412 -3.02 -5.76 -3.07
N GLY A 413 -3.80 -6.51 -3.87
CA GLY A 413 -3.58 -7.95 -4.07
C GLY A 413 -2.27 -8.27 -4.81
N VAL A 414 -1.89 -7.43 -5.77
CA VAL A 414 -0.60 -7.53 -6.50
C VAL A 414 0.57 -7.34 -5.54
N ILE A 415 0.56 -6.25 -4.76
CA ILE A 415 1.64 -5.93 -3.82
C ILE A 415 1.71 -6.93 -2.67
N ALA A 416 0.57 -7.41 -2.13
CA ALA A 416 0.56 -8.46 -1.11
C ALA A 416 1.16 -9.79 -1.63
N ALA A 417 0.87 -10.17 -2.88
CA ALA A 417 1.47 -11.36 -3.48
C ALA A 417 2.98 -11.19 -3.76
N ALA A 418 3.43 -9.98 -4.10
CA ALA A 418 4.85 -9.65 -4.26
C ALA A 418 5.60 -9.59 -2.92
N ALA A 419 4.97 -9.06 -1.86
CA ALA A 419 5.51 -8.99 -0.49
C ALA A 419 5.78 -10.39 0.09
N VAL A 420 4.92 -11.36 -0.20
CA VAL A 420 5.14 -12.78 0.15
C VAL A 420 6.20 -13.44 -0.75
N GLY A 421 6.56 -12.84 -1.89
CA GLY A 421 7.46 -13.42 -2.90
C GLY A 421 6.79 -14.46 -3.79
N PHE A 422 5.46 -14.56 -3.78
CA PHE A 422 4.69 -15.47 -4.63
C PHE A 422 4.53 -14.93 -6.05
N LEU A 423 4.34 -13.61 -6.19
CA LEU A 423 4.33 -12.91 -7.48
C LEU A 423 5.72 -12.31 -7.76
N ARG A 424 6.36 -12.75 -8.85
CA ARG A 424 7.73 -12.39 -9.23
C ARG A 424 7.85 -11.75 -10.62
N SER A 425 6.80 -11.78 -11.42
CA SER A 425 6.70 -11.06 -12.71
C SER A 425 5.28 -10.56 -12.96
N ILE A 426 5.14 -9.34 -13.49
CA ILE A 426 3.85 -8.79 -13.90
C ILE A 426 3.96 -8.02 -15.21
N ARG A 427 2.94 -8.16 -16.08
CA ARG A 427 2.81 -7.38 -17.31
C ARG A 427 2.17 -6.03 -17.00
N ILE A 428 2.93 -4.95 -17.12
CA ILE A 428 2.52 -3.59 -16.74
C ILE A 428 3.33 -2.56 -17.50
N ASN A 429 2.72 -1.43 -17.86
CA ASN A 429 3.44 -0.23 -18.22
C ASN A 429 3.61 0.64 -16.96
N ARG A 430 4.85 0.96 -16.62
CA ARG A 430 5.22 1.71 -15.40
C ARG A 430 4.83 3.17 -15.48
N ASP A 431 4.72 3.71 -16.70
CA ASP A 431 4.59 5.14 -16.98
C ASP A 431 3.11 5.56 -17.09
N ILE A 432 2.19 4.59 -16.91
CA ILE A 432 0.74 4.78 -16.90
C ILE A 432 0.27 5.15 -15.49
N TYR A 433 -0.71 6.05 -15.44
CA TYR A 433 -1.31 6.52 -14.19
C TYR A 433 -2.14 5.41 -13.55
N ALA A 434 -1.85 5.13 -12.29
CA ALA A 434 -2.52 4.08 -11.53
C ALA A 434 -3.96 4.45 -11.15
N ASN A 435 -4.31 5.75 -11.21
CA ASN A 435 -5.67 6.26 -11.00
C ASN A 435 -6.27 5.75 -9.67
N MET A 436 -5.55 5.97 -8.57
CA MET A 436 -5.86 5.41 -7.24
C MET A 436 -6.39 6.49 -6.31
N VAL A 437 -7.31 6.17 -5.39
CA VAL A 437 -7.87 7.13 -4.42
C VAL A 437 -8.01 6.50 -3.01
N PRO A 438 -7.68 7.21 -1.91
CA PRO A 438 -7.96 6.74 -0.55
C PRO A 438 -9.47 6.60 -0.28
N VAL A 439 -9.85 5.71 0.64
CA VAL A 439 -11.26 5.44 0.94
C VAL A 439 -11.92 6.53 1.78
N ASP A 440 -11.22 7.14 2.73
CA ASP A 440 -11.73 8.26 3.52
C ASP A 440 -12.03 9.43 2.59
N TYR A 441 -11.09 9.79 1.72
CA TYR A 441 -11.27 10.82 0.70
C TYR A 441 -12.44 10.47 -0.24
N THR A 442 -12.57 9.21 -0.65
CA THR A 442 -13.72 8.72 -1.44
C THR A 442 -15.04 8.90 -0.69
N VAL A 443 -15.11 8.54 0.60
CA VAL A 443 -16.29 8.74 1.46
C VAL A 443 -16.60 10.22 1.63
N ASN A 444 -15.60 11.04 1.92
CA ASN A 444 -15.73 12.46 2.17
C ASN A 444 -16.34 13.17 0.96
N ALA A 445 -15.82 12.87 -0.24
CA ALA A 445 -16.38 13.36 -1.50
C ALA A 445 -17.81 12.85 -1.76
N ILE A 446 -18.14 11.60 -1.41
CA ILE A 446 -19.52 11.08 -1.53
C ILE A 446 -20.48 11.83 -0.59
N LEU A 447 -20.10 12.07 0.67
CA LEU A 447 -20.93 12.81 1.63
C LEU A 447 -21.15 14.26 1.16
N ALA A 448 -20.08 14.95 0.75
CA ALA A 448 -20.17 16.27 0.15
C ALA A 448 -21.05 16.28 -1.12
N SER A 449 -21.01 15.24 -1.95
CA SER A 449 -21.84 15.15 -3.17
C SER A 449 -23.34 15.04 -2.88
N ALA A 450 -23.74 14.44 -1.75
CA ALA A 450 -25.13 14.38 -1.34
C ALA A 450 -25.65 15.76 -0.90
N TRP A 451 -24.83 16.52 -0.17
CA TRP A 451 -25.11 17.92 0.15
C TRP A 451 -25.22 18.77 -1.12
N ASP A 452 -24.30 18.60 -2.07
CA ASP A 452 -24.26 19.35 -3.33
C ASP A 452 -25.53 19.11 -4.17
N VAL A 453 -25.89 17.84 -4.35
CA VAL A 453 -27.13 17.43 -5.02
C VAL A 453 -28.36 18.02 -4.35
N ALA A 454 -28.44 18.00 -3.02
CA ALA A 454 -29.58 18.55 -2.29
C ALA A 454 -29.69 20.08 -2.40
N THR A 455 -28.57 20.79 -2.27
CA THR A 455 -28.52 22.26 -2.13
C THR A 455 -28.47 23.03 -3.44
N HIS A 456 -28.03 22.41 -4.56
CA HIS A 456 -27.88 23.09 -5.86
C HIS A 456 -28.83 22.49 -6.93
N PRO A 457 -30.17 22.65 -6.80
CA PRO A 457 -31.13 22.10 -7.76
C PRO A 457 -30.89 22.56 -9.20
N ASP A 458 -30.49 23.81 -9.40
CA ASP A 458 -30.22 24.39 -10.72
C ASP A 458 -29.06 23.74 -11.47
N ARG A 459 -28.19 22.99 -10.77
CA ARG A 459 -27.12 22.19 -11.37
C ARG A 459 -27.55 20.78 -11.79
N ARG A 460 -28.80 20.37 -11.52
CA ARG A 460 -29.35 19.06 -11.91
C ARG A 460 -29.96 19.03 -13.33
N ARG A 461 -30.07 20.17 -14.02
CA ARG A 461 -30.69 20.35 -15.35
C ARG A 461 -30.37 19.20 -16.31
N GLU A 462 -31.41 18.56 -16.85
CA GLU A 462 -31.42 17.54 -17.93
C GLU A 462 -30.57 16.26 -17.75
N ASN A 463 -29.44 16.31 -17.04
CA ASN A 463 -28.41 15.28 -17.04
C ASN A 463 -27.91 14.86 -15.63
N MET A 464 -28.55 15.35 -14.56
CA MET A 464 -28.16 15.06 -13.16
C MET A 464 -26.73 15.53 -12.83
N LEU A 465 -26.23 15.23 -11.63
CA LEU A 465 -24.85 15.55 -11.24
C LEU A 465 -23.95 14.31 -11.27
N ILE A 466 -22.86 14.39 -12.03
CA ILE A 466 -21.90 13.28 -12.19
C ILE A 466 -20.53 13.75 -11.70
N TYR A 467 -19.89 12.95 -10.85
CA TYR A 467 -18.61 13.28 -10.20
C TYR A 467 -17.56 12.22 -10.55
N ASN A 468 -16.60 12.55 -11.41
CA ASN A 468 -15.48 11.65 -11.74
C ASN A 468 -14.37 11.82 -10.70
N TYR A 469 -14.29 10.90 -9.74
CA TYR A 469 -13.38 11.02 -8.61
C TYR A 469 -12.09 10.22 -8.83
N THR A 470 -11.05 10.91 -9.28
CA THR A 470 -9.74 10.33 -9.65
C THR A 470 -8.61 11.27 -9.22
N SER A 471 -7.46 10.72 -8.81
CA SER A 471 -6.28 11.51 -8.40
C SER A 471 -5.53 12.17 -9.56
N THR A 472 -5.66 11.65 -10.78
CA THR A 472 -4.80 11.98 -11.94
C THR A 472 -4.89 13.44 -12.39
N VAL A 473 -5.96 14.16 -12.04
CA VAL A 473 -6.15 15.57 -12.41
C VAL A 473 -5.44 16.54 -11.44
N GLU A 474 -5.25 16.12 -10.19
CA GLU A 474 -4.68 16.96 -9.11
C GLU A 474 -3.24 16.52 -8.76
N ASN A 475 -3.04 15.22 -8.51
CA ASN A 475 -1.78 14.67 -8.01
C ASN A 475 -1.55 13.25 -8.58
N PRO A 476 -1.11 13.14 -9.84
CA PRO A 476 -1.04 11.87 -10.56
C PRO A 476 0.04 10.92 -10.04
N ILE A 477 -0.37 9.69 -9.69
CA ILE A 477 0.52 8.58 -9.32
C ILE A 477 0.67 7.58 -10.46
N THR A 478 1.90 7.22 -10.83
CA THR A 478 2.21 6.19 -11.85
C THR A 478 2.36 4.80 -11.25
N TRP A 479 2.15 3.75 -12.06
CA TRP A 479 2.37 2.36 -11.64
C TRP A 479 3.81 2.09 -11.21
N GLY A 480 4.80 2.71 -11.85
CA GLY A 480 6.20 2.64 -11.46
C GLY A 480 6.43 3.19 -10.05
N PHE A 481 5.95 4.41 -9.79
CA PHE A 481 6.06 5.05 -8.48
C PHE A 481 5.36 4.22 -7.39
N TYR A 482 4.14 3.75 -7.64
CA TYR A 482 3.41 2.89 -6.72
C TYR A 482 4.20 1.62 -6.38
N ILE A 483 4.67 0.89 -7.40
CA ILE A 483 5.39 -0.37 -7.21
C ILE A 483 6.71 -0.15 -6.47
N ASP A 484 7.52 0.84 -6.86
CA ASP A 484 8.85 1.04 -6.26
C ASP A 484 8.75 1.44 -4.77
N ASN A 485 7.83 2.35 -4.43
CA ASN A 485 7.61 2.75 -3.04
C ASN A 485 7.04 1.58 -2.21
N CYS A 486 6.03 0.86 -2.70
CA CYS A 486 5.50 -0.32 -2.01
C CYS A 486 6.56 -1.42 -1.82
N LEU A 487 7.39 -1.69 -2.82
CA LEU A 487 8.50 -2.66 -2.70
C LEU A 487 9.63 -2.15 -1.79
N ALA A 488 9.85 -0.84 -1.68
CA ALA A 488 10.79 -0.27 -0.71
C ALA A 488 10.26 -0.45 0.72
N PHE A 489 9.05 0.02 1.02
CA PHE A 489 8.46 -0.10 2.36
C PHE A 489 8.20 -1.57 2.78
N ALA A 490 8.01 -2.48 1.82
CA ALA A 490 7.95 -3.92 2.10
C ALA A 490 9.30 -4.56 2.48
N ARG A 491 10.43 -3.85 2.31
CA ARG A 491 11.74 -4.23 2.90
C ARG A 491 11.87 -3.71 4.33
N ASP A 492 11.27 -2.56 4.65
CA ASP A 492 11.23 -1.98 6.00
C ASP A 492 10.29 -2.77 6.93
N TYR A 493 9.14 -3.16 6.38
CA TYR A 493 8.04 -3.90 7.03
C TYR A 493 7.79 -5.28 6.36
N PRO A 494 8.78 -6.19 6.32
CA PRO A 494 8.64 -7.48 5.65
C PRO A 494 7.66 -8.41 6.37
N LEU A 495 7.28 -9.49 5.70
CA LEU A 495 6.38 -10.51 6.23
C LEU A 495 7.16 -11.72 6.75
N LYS A 496 6.86 -12.15 7.97
CA LYS A 496 7.32 -13.40 8.57
C LYS A 496 6.86 -14.62 7.75
N GLN A 497 5.77 -14.51 7.00
CA GLN A 497 5.29 -15.55 6.09
C GLN A 497 5.82 -15.48 4.64
N SER A 498 6.75 -14.58 4.28
CA SER A 498 7.32 -14.57 2.91
C SER A 498 7.97 -15.91 2.56
N ILE A 499 7.74 -16.42 1.36
CA ILE A 499 8.25 -17.72 0.87
C ILE A 499 9.49 -17.57 -0.03
N TRP A 500 9.70 -16.38 -0.61
CA TRP A 500 10.82 -16.02 -1.46
C TRP A 500 11.29 -14.59 -1.13
N TYR A 501 12.46 -14.18 -1.61
CA TYR A 501 12.92 -12.80 -1.46
C TYR A 501 12.02 -11.81 -2.21
N LEU A 502 11.99 -10.57 -1.74
CA LEU A 502 11.11 -9.53 -2.25
C LEU A 502 11.61 -8.98 -3.60
N THR A 503 11.15 -9.60 -4.68
CA THR A 503 11.50 -9.25 -6.07
C THR A 503 10.28 -9.38 -6.98
N MET A 504 9.98 -8.34 -7.75
CA MET A 504 8.96 -8.37 -8.80
C MET A 504 9.48 -7.67 -10.06
N THR A 505 9.69 -8.44 -11.13
CA THR A 505 10.04 -7.90 -12.45
C THR A 505 8.80 -7.32 -13.12
N THR A 506 8.94 -6.16 -13.76
CA THR A 506 7.88 -5.48 -14.51
C THR A 506 8.26 -5.45 -15.98
N ASN A 507 7.31 -5.71 -16.89
CA ASN A 507 7.57 -5.74 -18.33
C ASN A 507 6.31 -5.44 -19.15
N GLN A 508 6.45 -4.85 -20.34
CA GLN A 508 5.29 -4.53 -21.20
C GLN A 508 4.95 -5.65 -22.22
N SER A 509 5.92 -6.49 -22.59
CA SER A 509 5.77 -7.50 -23.64
C SER A 509 4.96 -8.71 -23.17
N LYS A 510 3.90 -9.04 -23.92
CA LYS A 510 3.08 -10.24 -23.67
C LYS A 510 3.90 -11.53 -23.71
N VAL A 511 4.91 -11.59 -24.58
CA VAL A 511 5.80 -12.76 -24.74
C VAL A 511 6.75 -12.89 -23.55
N ILE A 512 7.38 -11.79 -23.14
CA ILE A 512 8.29 -11.80 -21.98
C ILE A 512 7.54 -12.19 -20.71
N ASN A 513 6.34 -11.62 -20.46
CA ASN A 513 5.58 -12.01 -19.27
C ASN A 513 5.06 -13.46 -19.33
N PHE A 514 4.79 -14.01 -20.52
CA PHE A 514 4.40 -15.41 -20.67
C PHE A 514 5.55 -16.35 -20.31
N LEU A 515 6.75 -16.11 -20.85
CA LEU A 515 7.96 -16.87 -20.50
C LEU A 515 8.32 -16.72 -19.01
N ALA A 516 8.25 -15.49 -18.48
CA ALA A 516 8.45 -15.22 -17.06
C ALA A 516 7.42 -15.92 -16.17
N ASN A 517 6.15 -16.01 -16.59
CA ASN A 517 5.13 -16.77 -15.87
C ASN A 517 5.41 -18.29 -15.86
N ILE A 518 5.95 -18.85 -16.95
CA ILE A 518 6.39 -20.25 -16.98
C ILE A 518 7.54 -20.47 -15.99
N ILE A 519 8.61 -19.68 -16.13
CA ILE A 519 9.86 -19.87 -15.39
C ILE A 519 9.73 -19.49 -13.91
N LEU A 520 9.05 -18.39 -13.59
CA LEU A 520 9.02 -17.82 -12.24
C LEU A 520 7.77 -18.20 -11.42
N HIS A 521 6.70 -18.71 -12.04
CA HIS A 521 5.49 -19.14 -11.32
C HIS A 521 5.15 -20.62 -11.58
N LEU A 522 5.00 -21.05 -12.84
CA LEU A 522 4.47 -22.39 -13.16
C LEU A 522 5.45 -23.53 -12.85
N LEU A 523 6.71 -23.46 -13.31
CA LEU A 523 7.70 -24.51 -13.04
C LEU A 523 7.98 -24.68 -11.53
N PRO A 524 8.18 -23.61 -10.72
CA PRO A 524 8.29 -23.75 -9.27
C PRO A 524 7.05 -24.36 -8.61
N ALA A 525 5.84 -24.01 -9.09
CA ALA A 525 4.60 -24.56 -8.55
C ALA A 525 4.40 -26.04 -8.89
N LEU A 526 4.77 -26.47 -10.11
CA LEU A 526 4.79 -27.88 -10.51
C LEU A 526 5.76 -28.69 -9.64
N LEU A 527 6.99 -28.19 -9.45
CA LEU A 527 7.98 -28.84 -8.58
C LEU A 527 7.49 -28.94 -7.12
N ALA A 528 6.86 -27.88 -6.60
CA ALA A 528 6.28 -27.89 -5.26
C ALA A 528 5.11 -28.89 -5.14
N ASP A 529 4.19 -28.95 -6.11
CA ASP A 529 3.06 -29.88 -6.09
C ASP A 529 3.50 -31.35 -6.28
N ILE A 530 4.54 -31.62 -7.08
CA ILE A 530 5.19 -32.94 -7.16
C ILE A 530 5.76 -33.34 -5.80
N LEU A 531 6.52 -32.45 -5.15
CA LEU A 531 7.07 -32.69 -3.80
C LEU A 531 5.97 -32.88 -2.74
N MET A 532 4.79 -32.27 -2.89
CA MET A 532 3.63 -32.55 -2.04
C MET A 532 3.07 -33.96 -2.27
N VAL A 533 2.88 -34.37 -3.52
CA VAL A 533 2.39 -35.72 -3.87
C VAL A 533 3.35 -36.80 -3.38
N CYS A 534 4.67 -36.63 -3.55
CA CYS A 534 5.69 -37.53 -3.01
C CYS A 534 5.71 -37.64 -1.48
N ARG A 535 4.97 -36.76 -0.77
CA ARG A 535 4.79 -36.77 0.69
C ARG A 535 3.36 -37.11 1.12
N GLY A 536 2.52 -37.60 0.20
CA GLY A 536 1.12 -37.95 0.47
C GLY A 536 0.16 -36.75 0.64
N HIS A 537 0.61 -35.52 0.36
CA HIS A 537 -0.22 -34.32 0.45
C HIS A 537 -0.88 -33.98 -0.89
N LYS A 538 -2.05 -33.31 -0.84
CA LYS A 538 -2.82 -32.94 -2.05
C LYS A 538 -2.19 -31.72 -2.76
N PRO A 539 -1.97 -31.77 -4.08
CA PRO A 539 -1.39 -30.66 -4.83
C PRO A 539 -2.37 -29.48 -4.97
N HIS A 540 -1.84 -28.27 -4.78
CA HIS A 540 -2.59 -27.02 -4.78
C HIS A 540 -1.80 -25.75 -5.16
N VAL A 541 -0.46 -25.78 -5.23
CA VAL A 541 0.36 -24.61 -5.55
C VAL A 541 0.13 -24.16 -7.00
N VAL A 542 -0.01 -25.10 -7.94
CA VAL A 542 -0.37 -24.80 -9.34
C VAL A 542 -1.76 -24.17 -9.42
N LYS A 543 -2.72 -24.60 -8.58
CA LYS A 543 -4.07 -24.00 -8.51
C LYS A 543 -4.01 -22.54 -8.04
N SER A 544 -3.13 -22.23 -7.08
CA SER A 544 -2.86 -20.86 -6.64
C SER A 544 -2.21 -20.01 -7.75
N VAL A 545 -1.27 -20.58 -8.51
CA VAL A 545 -0.64 -19.89 -9.67
C VAL A 545 -1.66 -19.64 -10.80
N THR A 546 -2.54 -20.59 -11.10
CA THR A 546 -3.64 -20.38 -12.05
C THR A 546 -4.59 -19.29 -11.58
N LYS A 547 -4.91 -19.24 -10.27
CA LYS A 547 -5.78 -18.20 -9.70
C LYS A 547 -5.17 -16.79 -9.80
N ILE A 548 -3.88 -16.62 -9.48
CA ILE A 548 -3.24 -15.29 -9.62
C ILE A 548 -3.06 -14.89 -11.09
N ASN A 549 -2.67 -15.81 -11.97
CA ASN A 549 -2.58 -15.52 -13.42
C ASN A 549 -3.93 -15.10 -14.01
N ARG A 550 -5.04 -15.75 -13.58
CA ARG A 550 -6.39 -15.36 -13.96
C ARG A 550 -6.71 -13.94 -13.49
N PHE A 551 -6.51 -13.63 -12.21
CA PHE A 551 -6.68 -12.27 -11.67
C PHE A 551 -5.85 -11.21 -12.41
N LEU A 552 -4.55 -11.46 -12.62
CA LEU A 552 -3.62 -10.56 -13.31
C LEU A 552 -4.04 -10.27 -14.76
N ASN A 553 -4.64 -11.23 -15.46
CA ASN A 553 -5.15 -11.03 -16.81
C ASN A 553 -6.37 -10.09 -16.84
N VAL A 554 -7.28 -10.18 -15.87
CA VAL A 554 -8.52 -9.36 -15.88
C VAL A 554 -8.25 -7.93 -15.38
N ILE A 555 -7.24 -7.71 -14.53
CA ILE A 555 -6.80 -6.34 -14.18
C ILE A 555 -5.85 -5.72 -15.23
N GLN A 556 -5.33 -6.49 -16.18
CA GLN A 556 -4.32 -6.07 -17.15
C GLN A 556 -4.67 -4.83 -17.99
N PRO A 557 -5.93 -4.59 -18.42
CA PRO A 557 -6.30 -3.38 -19.14
C PRO A 557 -5.99 -2.10 -18.34
N PHE A 558 -6.24 -2.10 -17.03
CA PHE A 558 -5.97 -0.99 -16.11
C PHE A 558 -4.47 -0.79 -15.81
N MET A 559 -3.62 -1.72 -16.24
CA MET A 559 -2.16 -1.68 -16.11
C MET A 559 -1.44 -1.37 -17.44
N LEU A 560 -2.19 -1.20 -18.53
CA LEU A 560 -1.67 -1.00 -19.89
C LEU A 560 -2.36 0.12 -20.70
N LYS A 561 -3.42 0.74 -20.18
CA LYS A 561 -4.10 1.89 -20.78
C LYS A 561 -4.08 3.09 -19.82
N ASN A 562 -3.82 4.28 -20.36
CA ASN A 562 -4.06 5.57 -19.71
C ASN A 562 -5.47 6.06 -20.06
N TRP A 563 -6.08 6.85 -19.19
CA TRP A 563 -7.34 7.54 -19.42
C TRP A 563 -7.20 9.02 -19.05
N SER A 564 -7.82 9.89 -19.85
CA SER A 564 -8.07 11.27 -19.48
C SER A 564 -9.39 11.34 -18.71
N PHE A 565 -9.39 11.98 -17.55
CA PHE A 565 -10.58 12.19 -16.73
C PHE A 565 -10.80 13.68 -16.53
N LYS A 566 -12.03 14.13 -16.72
CA LYS A 566 -12.48 15.47 -16.35
C LYS A 566 -13.22 15.40 -15.02
N ASN A 567 -12.94 16.29 -14.07
CA ASN A 567 -13.50 16.26 -12.70
C ASN A 567 -14.06 17.63 -12.22
N ASP A 568 -14.49 18.51 -13.13
CA ASP A 568 -14.99 19.86 -12.83
C ASP A 568 -16.04 19.91 -11.71
N ASN A 569 -16.91 18.90 -11.58
CA ASN A 569 -17.93 18.85 -10.53
C ASN A 569 -17.31 18.51 -9.17
N VAL A 570 -16.25 17.72 -9.11
CA VAL A 570 -15.45 17.50 -7.89
C VAL A 570 -14.72 18.79 -7.49
N GLN A 571 -14.05 19.45 -8.44
CA GLN A 571 -13.34 20.72 -8.16
C GLN A 571 -14.30 21.81 -7.68
N ARG A 572 -15.44 21.98 -8.38
CA ARG A 572 -16.47 22.93 -7.98
C ARG A 572 -17.11 22.55 -6.65
N LEU A 573 -17.26 21.26 -6.33
CA LEU A 573 -17.76 20.82 -5.02
C LEU A 573 -16.78 21.20 -3.91
N TRP A 574 -15.50 20.84 -4.06
CA TRP A 574 -14.45 21.23 -3.12
C TRP A 574 -14.41 22.76 -2.93
N SER A 575 -14.48 23.54 -4.01
CA SER A 575 -14.40 25.01 -3.92
C SER A 575 -15.49 25.61 -3.04
N ARG A 576 -16.74 25.08 -3.08
CA ARG A 576 -17.91 25.59 -2.33
C ARG A 576 -17.97 25.20 -0.85
N LEU A 577 -17.20 24.22 -0.37
CA LEU A 577 -17.17 23.90 1.06
C LEU A 577 -16.53 25.04 1.86
N ASP A 578 -17.01 25.29 3.08
CA ASP A 578 -16.38 26.26 3.99
C ASP A 578 -15.05 25.72 4.55
N SER A 579 -14.30 26.53 5.30
CA SER A 579 -13.01 26.12 5.86
C SER A 579 -13.11 25.03 6.92
N LYS A 580 -14.22 24.92 7.65
CA LYS A 580 -14.46 23.85 8.64
C LYS A 580 -14.81 22.54 7.93
N ASP A 581 -15.62 22.59 6.87
CA ASP A 581 -15.97 21.42 6.06
C ASP A 581 -14.80 20.92 5.20
N LYS A 582 -13.93 21.81 4.71
CA LYS A 582 -12.66 21.39 4.08
C LYS A 582 -11.74 20.63 5.04
N LEU A 583 -11.74 20.99 6.33
CA LEU A 583 -11.00 20.28 7.38
C LEU A 583 -11.69 18.97 7.81
N SER A 584 -13.03 18.95 7.91
CA SER A 584 -13.78 17.77 8.36
C SER A 584 -13.91 16.70 7.25
N LEU A 585 -14.02 17.12 5.99
CA LEU A 585 -14.19 16.31 4.79
C LEU A 585 -13.09 16.60 3.75
N ARG A 586 -11.80 16.46 4.09
CA ARG A 586 -10.74 16.57 3.08
C ARG A 586 -10.89 15.48 2.01
N PHE A 587 -10.94 15.89 0.74
CA PHE A 587 -10.93 15.00 -0.45
C PHE A 587 -10.27 15.63 -1.69
N THR A 588 -9.52 16.73 -1.53
CA THR A 588 -8.58 17.18 -2.57
C THR A 588 -7.26 16.42 -2.42
N PHE A 589 -6.58 16.19 -3.53
CA PHE A 589 -5.21 15.67 -3.56
C PHE A 589 -4.13 16.77 -3.55
N ASP A 590 -4.53 18.02 -3.39
CA ASP A 590 -3.65 19.15 -3.08
C ASP A 590 -2.83 18.85 -1.80
N ASP A 591 -1.51 19.03 -1.89
CA ASP A 591 -0.50 18.58 -0.91
C ASP A 591 -0.65 17.14 -0.39
N PHE A 592 -1.08 16.18 -1.24
CA PHE A 592 -1.18 14.77 -0.86
C PHE A 592 0.16 14.02 -0.93
N ASP A 593 0.70 13.60 0.21
CA ASP A 593 1.92 12.77 0.28
C ASP A 593 1.65 11.28 0.01
N TRP A 594 1.76 10.91 -1.27
CA TRP A 594 1.75 9.52 -1.72
C TRP A 594 2.79 8.63 -1.03
N LYS A 595 3.97 9.13 -0.61
CA LYS A 595 5.00 8.30 0.04
C LYS A 595 4.59 7.91 1.45
N ASN A 596 4.11 8.85 2.26
CA ASN A 596 3.58 8.53 3.60
C ASN A 596 2.34 7.64 3.51
N TYR A 597 1.42 7.91 2.59
CA TYR A 597 0.25 7.05 2.35
C TYR A 597 0.66 5.61 2.00
N LEU A 598 1.61 5.42 1.09
CA LEU A 598 2.08 4.09 0.70
C LEU A 598 2.94 3.40 1.78
N ARG A 599 3.63 4.15 2.64
CA ARG A 599 4.31 3.60 3.83
C ARG A 599 3.30 2.99 4.80
N ASN A 600 2.24 3.73 5.10
CA ASN A 600 1.16 3.29 6.00
C ASN A 600 0.33 2.15 5.38
N HIS A 601 0.10 2.17 4.06
CA HIS A 601 -0.44 1.03 3.32
C HIS A 601 0.39 -0.24 3.53
N MET A 602 1.73 -0.17 3.42
CA MET A 602 2.58 -1.35 3.63
C MET A 602 2.65 -1.85 5.07
N LYS A 603 2.62 -0.96 6.08
CA LYS A 603 2.37 -1.38 7.48
C LYS A 603 1.06 -2.17 7.58
N GLY A 604 0.01 -1.67 6.93
CA GLY A 604 -1.30 -2.32 6.91
C GLY A 604 -1.33 -3.70 6.26
N VAL A 605 -0.50 -3.95 5.24
CA VAL A 605 -0.45 -5.26 4.55
C VAL A 605 0.01 -6.32 5.56
N ARG A 606 1.07 -5.99 6.31
CA ARG A 606 1.62 -6.81 7.39
C ARG A 606 0.60 -7.01 8.52
N LEU A 607 -0.01 -5.94 9.02
CA LEU A 607 -0.83 -5.97 10.23
C LEU A 607 -2.24 -6.56 10.06
N PHE A 608 -2.87 -6.46 8.87
CA PHE A 608 -4.31 -6.80 8.75
C PHE A 608 -4.67 -7.82 7.66
N LEU A 609 -3.96 -7.87 6.52
CA LEU A 609 -4.10 -9.00 5.59
C LEU A 609 -3.47 -10.25 6.18
N PHE A 610 -2.21 -10.13 6.56
CA PHE A 610 -1.41 -11.24 7.05
C PHE A 610 -1.49 -11.42 8.57
N LYS A 611 -2.09 -10.45 9.27
CA LYS A 611 -2.37 -10.49 10.72
C LYS A 611 -1.13 -10.81 11.54
N GLU A 612 0.03 -10.31 11.10
CA GLU A 612 1.28 -10.53 11.81
C GLU A 612 1.37 -9.62 13.03
N ASP A 613 1.63 -10.22 14.20
CA ASP A 613 1.96 -9.52 15.44
C ASP A 613 2.99 -8.40 15.18
N PRO A 614 2.74 -7.14 15.59
CA PRO A 614 3.71 -6.03 15.49
C PRO A 614 5.11 -6.42 15.98
N ASN A 615 5.20 -7.12 17.12
CA ASN A 615 6.47 -7.50 17.76
C ASN A 615 7.29 -8.49 16.90
N SER A 616 6.63 -9.20 15.98
CA SER A 616 7.29 -10.18 15.11
C SER A 616 8.12 -9.57 13.97
N LEU A 617 8.15 -8.23 13.84
CA LEU A 617 8.83 -7.50 12.77
C LEU A 617 10.33 -7.84 12.62
N GLU A 618 11.09 -7.94 13.72
CA GLU A 618 12.51 -8.30 13.59
C GLU A 618 12.70 -9.79 13.23
N SER A 619 11.76 -10.67 13.57
CA SER A 619 11.78 -12.06 13.06
C SER A 619 11.49 -12.12 11.56
N ALA A 620 10.64 -11.23 11.04
CA ALA A 620 10.40 -11.07 9.60
C ALA A 620 11.62 -10.49 8.88
N ARG A 621 12.32 -9.51 9.48
CA ARG A 621 13.57 -8.95 8.94
C ARG A 621 14.69 -9.99 8.90
N LYS A 622 14.90 -10.75 9.99
CA LYS A 622 15.82 -11.91 10.02
C LYS A 622 15.48 -12.89 8.89
N ARG A 623 14.21 -13.23 8.69
CA ARG A 623 13.76 -14.09 7.59
C ARG A 623 14.02 -13.49 6.21
N LEU A 624 13.75 -12.21 5.98
CA LEU A 624 14.00 -11.57 4.68
C LEU A 624 15.51 -11.57 4.35
N ARG A 625 16.38 -11.36 5.36
CA ARG A 625 17.85 -11.48 5.19
C ARG A 625 18.25 -12.90 4.76
N SER A 626 17.69 -13.95 5.36
CA SER A 626 17.93 -15.34 4.92
C SER A 626 17.37 -15.65 3.53
N LEU A 627 16.17 -15.16 3.21
CA LEU A 627 15.55 -15.31 1.88
C LEU A 627 16.37 -14.60 0.80
N ARG A 628 17.00 -13.47 1.12
CA ARG A 628 17.94 -12.79 0.22
C ARG A 628 19.10 -13.71 -0.16
N TRP A 629 19.81 -14.30 0.79
CA TRP A 629 20.91 -15.23 0.49
C TRP A 629 20.47 -16.40 -0.41
N ILE A 630 19.28 -16.97 -0.16
CA ILE A 630 18.69 -18.02 -1.01
C ILE A 630 18.44 -17.49 -2.44
N HIS A 631 17.93 -16.27 -2.58
CA HIS A 631 17.66 -15.65 -3.88
C HIS A 631 18.92 -15.33 -4.68
N GLU A 632 19.92 -14.69 -4.06
CA GLU A 632 21.20 -14.33 -4.69
C GLU A 632 21.92 -15.63 -5.17
N THR A 633 21.90 -16.69 -4.34
CA THR A 633 22.44 -18.02 -4.69
C THR A 633 21.63 -18.74 -5.78
N ALA A 634 20.32 -18.48 -5.89
CA ALA A 634 19.47 -19.07 -6.92
C ALA A 634 19.51 -18.32 -8.26
N THR A 635 19.89 -17.04 -8.26
CA THR A 635 20.00 -16.19 -9.47
C THR A 635 21.41 -16.17 -10.04
N HIS A 636 22.43 -16.19 -9.18
CA HIS A 636 23.85 -16.19 -9.58
C HIS A 636 24.52 -17.56 -9.39
N GLY A 637 23.77 -18.56 -8.92
CA GLY A 637 24.23 -19.92 -8.70
C GLY A 637 25.08 -20.08 -7.43
N LEU A 638 25.76 -21.23 -7.31
CA LEU A 638 26.80 -21.44 -6.29
C LEU A 638 28.10 -20.68 -6.58
N TRP A 639 28.09 -19.72 -7.52
CA TRP A 639 29.14 -18.72 -7.59
C TRP A 639 28.99 -17.82 -6.37
N PRO A 640 29.90 -17.84 -5.39
CA PRO A 640 29.63 -17.19 -4.12
C PRO A 640 29.51 -15.69 -4.33
N ALA A 641 28.44 -15.11 -3.78
CA ALA A 641 28.52 -13.76 -3.26
C ALA A 641 29.57 -13.76 -2.14
N ALA A 642 30.85 -13.63 -2.52
CA ALA A 642 32.00 -13.60 -1.63
C ALA A 642 32.10 -12.29 -0.84
N ILE A 643 30.94 -11.73 -0.48
CA ILE A 643 30.73 -10.62 0.44
C ILE A 643 30.83 -11.18 1.88
N ASN A 644 31.98 -11.80 2.13
CA ASN A 644 32.59 -12.21 3.39
C ASN A 644 34.09 -12.47 3.12
N GLY A 645 34.77 -11.44 2.61
CA GLY A 645 36.23 -11.30 2.68
C GLY A 645 37.12 -12.19 1.78
N ARG A 646 36.59 -13.00 0.86
CA ARG A 646 37.43 -13.94 0.06
C ARG A 646 37.34 -13.73 -1.45
N VAL A 647 38.14 -12.77 -1.92
CA VAL A 647 38.45 -12.51 -3.35
C VAL A 647 38.92 -13.80 -4.06
N PRO A 648 38.58 -14.03 -5.35
CA PRO A 648 39.13 -15.14 -6.13
C PRO A 648 40.66 -15.21 -6.06
N LYS A 649 41.20 -16.43 -5.86
CA LYS A 649 42.62 -16.67 -5.50
C LYS A 649 43.68 -16.12 -6.49
N ASN A 650 43.29 -15.69 -7.68
CA ASN A 650 44.22 -15.25 -8.73
C ASN A 650 44.55 -13.74 -8.71
N CYS A 651 43.90 -12.93 -7.85
CA CYS A 651 44.16 -11.47 -7.75
C CYS A 651 45.00 -11.05 -6.52
N ASN A 652 45.41 -11.98 -5.65
CA ASN A 652 46.06 -11.66 -4.37
C ASN A 652 47.43 -12.36 -4.18
N ASP A 653 48.14 -12.65 -5.27
CA ASP A 653 49.53 -13.12 -5.24
C ASP A 653 50.47 -11.99 -4.77
N PRO A 654 51.16 -12.13 -3.61
CA PRO A 654 52.09 -11.11 -3.11
C PRO A 654 53.25 -10.85 -4.08
N LYS A 655 53.66 -11.86 -4.87
CA LYS A 655 54.74 -11.75 -5.86
C LYS A 655 54.33 -10.95 -7.13
N ARG A 656 53.05 -10.61 -7.26
CA ARG A 656 52.54 -9.70 -8.32
C ARG A 656 52.38 -8.26 -7.84
N LYS A 657 52.02 -8.04 -6.58
CA LYS A 657 51.88 -6.66 -6.03
C LYS A 657 53.19 -5.87 -6.09
N SER A 658 54.34 -6.54 -5.96
CA SER A 658 55.68 -5.93 -6.09
C SER A 658 56.04 -5.45 -7.50
N LYS A 659 55.20 -5.66 -8.53
CA LYS A 659 55.42 -5.12 -9.88
C LYS A 659 54.64 -3.85 -10.22
N LEU A 660 53.68 -3.43 -9.39
CA LEU A 660 53.04 -2.12 -9.52
C LEU A 660 53.91 -1.07 -8.83
N ASN A 661 54.81 -0.46 -9.61
CA ASN A 661 55.73 0.56 -9.13
C ASN A 661 54.97 1.85 -8.81
N SER A 662 54.75 2.13 -7.52
CA SER A 662 53.99 3.29 -7.02
C SER A 662 54.54 4.66 -7.44
N ASN A 663 55.76 4.72 -7.98
CA ASN A 663 56.30 5.93 -8.60
C ASN A 663 55.59 6.32 -9.91
N HIS A 664 54.70 5.50 -10.48
CA HIS A 664 53.94 5.87 -11.69
C HIS A 664 53.06 7.12 -11.51
N PHE A 665 52.65 7.44 -10.28
CA PHE A 665 51.93 8.68 -9.96
C PHE A 665 52.85 9.92 -9.80
N LYS A 666 54.18 9.74 -9.67
CA LYS A 666 55.12 10.87 -9.50
C LYS A 666 55.48 11.50 -10.84
N GLY A 667 54.56 12.30 -11.38
CA GLY A 667 54.90 13.41 -12.28
C GLY A 667 53.96 13.71 -13.44
N ARG A 668 52.97 12.85 -13.76
CA ARG A 668 51.99 13.08 -14.85
C ARG A 668 50.67 12.31 -14.62
N PRO A 669 49.52 12.83 -15.06
CA PRO A 669 49.14 14.23 -15.24
C PRO A 669 48.03 14.65 -14.26
N ASP A 670 48.15 15.83 -13.65
CA ASP A 670 47.14 16.38 -12.73
C ASP A 670 45.75 16.49 -13.38
N ASP A 671 45.69 16.64 -14.70
CA ASP A 671 44.45 16.68 -15.49
C ASP A 671 43.51 15.49 -15.24
N LEU A 672 44.04 14.28 -15.05
CA LEU A 672 43.19 13.10 -14.84
C LEU A 672 42.56 13.12 -13.44
N TYR A 673 43.36 13.47 -12.42
CA TYR A 673 42.89 13.65 -11.05
C TYR A 673 41.92 14.83 -10.92
N ASN A 674 42.20 15.95 -11.58
CA ASN A 674 41.34 17.11 -11.63
C ASN A 674 40.04 16.83 -12.39
N ALA A 675 40.06 16.05 -13.47
CA ALA A 675 38.86 15.62 -14.19
C ALA A 675 37.99 14.66 -13.37
N LEU A 676 38.61 13.71 -12.63
CA LEU A 676 37.90 12.83 -11.71
C LEU A 676 37.27 13.61 -10.54
N THR A 677 38.01 14.54 -9.95
CA THR A 677 37.56 15.33 -8.80
C THR A 677 36.45 16.31 -9.18
N SER A 678 36.58 17.03 -10.30
CA SER A 678 35.59 18.01 -10.77
C SER A 678 34.26 17.39 -11.23
N LEU A 679 34.27 16.16 -11.76
CA LEU A 679 33.03 15.43 -12.04
C LEU A 679 32.35 14.92 -10.76
N TRP A 680 33.13 14.52 -9.75
CA TRP A 680 32.61 13.91 -8.54
C TRP A 680 32.14 14.92 -7.48
N PHE A 681 32.64 16.16 -7.52
CA PHE A 681 32.25 17.23 -6.58
C PHE A 681 30.73 17.54 -6.64
N ASN A 682 30.09 17.33 -7.78
CA ASN A 682 28.64 17.49 -7.95
C ASN A 682 27.81 16.29 -7.43
N ILE A 683 28.43 15.26 -6.85
CA ILE A 683 27.80 13.99 -6.44
C ILE A 683 27.91 13.77 -4.93
N VAL A 684 28.91 14.34 -4.24
CA VAL A 684 29.11 14.19 -2.80
C VAL A 684 29.44 15.55 -2.17
N ASN A 685 28.54 16.03 -1.32
CA ASN A 685 28.64 17.34 -0.65
C ASN A 685 28.98 17.21 0.86
N ASP A 686 29.43 16.01 1.30
CA ASP A 686 29.45 15.60 2.71
C ASP A 686 30.61 14.61 3.02
N LEU A 687 31.82 14.92 2.54
CA LEU A 687 33.07 14.26 2.94
C LEU A 687 34.25 15.25 2.88
N ASP A 688 35.12 15.18 3.91
CA ASP A 688 36.18 16.16 4.13
C ASP A 688 37.27 16.20 3.03
N ALA A 689 37.83 17.39 2.83
CA ALA A 689 38.37 17.80 1.53
C ALA A 689 39.66 17.07 1.06
N LYS A 690 39.73 16.81 -0.26
CA LYS A 690 40.85 16.27 -1.06
C LYS A 690 41.43 14.90 -0.65
N ARG A 691 41.90 14.73 0.59
CA ARG A 691 42.59 13.50 1.04
C ARG A 691 41.72 12.24 0.95
N GLY A 692 40.40 12.36 1.15
CA GLY A 692 39.47 11.25 0.94
C GLY A 692 39.37 10.81 -0.53
N ILE A 693 39.46 11.78 -1.45
CA ILE A 693 39.28 11.57 -2.90
C ILE A 693 40.52 10.93 -3.54
N GLU A 694 41.73 11.37 -3.17
CA GLU A 694 42.98 10.71 -3.59
C GLU A 694 43.01 9.25 -3.13
N ASN A 695 42.73 9.00 -1.84
CA ASN A 695 42.69 7.66 -1.29
C ASN A 695 41.62 6.78 -1.94
N PHE A 696 40.46 7.32 -2.32
CA PHE A 696 39.44 6.56 -3.07
C PHE A 696 39.93 6.15 -4.46
N TRP A 697 40.48 7.08 -5.25
CA TRP A 697 40.92 6.78 -6.61
C TRP A 697 42.17 5.91 -6.66
N MET A 698 43.14 6.10 -5.76
CA MET A 698 44.26 5.17 -5.57
C MET A 698 43.78 3.76 -5.23
N LYS A 699 42.85 3.63 -4.25
CA LYS A 699 42.29 2.33 -3.85
C LYS A 699 41.45 1.68 -4.96
N LYS A 700 40.87 2.46 -5.88
CA LYS A 700 40.20 1.96 -7.09
C LYS A 700 41.19 1.55 -8.19
N TRP A 701 42.31 2.26 -8.33
CA TRP A 701 43.40 1.89 -9.22
C TRP A 701 44.04 0.56 -8.79
N ASP A 702 44.39 0.41 -7.52
CA ASP A 702 44.94 -0.84 -6.97
C ASP A 702 44.01 -2.05 -7.15
N HIS A 703 42.68 -1.83 -7.16
CA HIS A 703 41.69 -2.89 -7.29
C HIS A 703 41.31 -3.24 -8.74
N HIS A 704 41.56 -2.34 -9.71
CA HIS A 704 41.03 -2.46 -11.07
C HIS A 704 42.06 -2.20 -12.19
N GLY A 705 43.12 -1.43 -11.96
CA GLY A 705 44.22 -1.19 -12.93
C GLY A 705 44.97 -2.48 -13.32
N ALA A 706 45.18 -3.37 -12.34
CA ALA A 706 45.71 -4.71 -12.56
C ALA A 706 44.85 -5.57 -13.50
N CYS A 707 43.54 -5.31 -13.59
CA CYS A 707 42.62 -5.95 -14.53
C CYS A 707 42.58 -5.21 -15.88
N ALA A 708 42.64 -3.88 -15.86
CA ALA A 708 42.66 -3.03 -17.05
C ALA A 708 43.88 -3.29 -17.94
N SER A 709 45.08 -3.42 -17.35
CA SER A 709 46.32 -3.76 -18.06
C SER A 709 46.28 -5.12 -18.77
N GLN A 710 45.43 -6.05 -18.32
CA GLN A 710 45.24 -7.37 -18.93
C GLN A 710 44.12 -7.40 -20.00
N ALA A 711 43.30 -6.35 -20.10
CA ALA A 711 42.28 -6.25 -21.14
C ALA A 711 42.94 -5.95 -22.49
N GLN A 712 42.95 -6.94 -23.39
CA GLN A 712 43.71 -6.96 -24.65
C GLN A 712 43.39 -5.80 -25.62
N SER A 713 42.18 -5.24 -25.49
CA SER A 713 41.63 -4.07 -26.23
C SER A 713 41.95 -2.72 -25.60
N ILE A 714 42.50 -2.71 -24.39
CA ILE A 714 42.70 -1.50 -23.57
C ILE A 714 44.17 -1.28 -23.25
N ARG A 715 44.92 -2.35 -22.87
CA ARG A 715 46.39 -2.48 -22.71
C ARG A 715 47.11 -1.50 -21.75
N ASP A 716 46.45 -0.41 -21.39
CA ASP A 716 46.94 0.68 -20.57
C ASP A 716 45.81 1.05 -19.60
N ASP A 717 46.14 1.11 -18.31
CA ASP A 717 45.20 1.44 -17.24
C ASP A 717 44.83 2.93 -17.24
N VAL A 718 45.72 3.83 -17.66
CA VAL A 718 45.39 5.25 -17.92
C VAL A 718 44.29 5.32 -18.99
N GLY A 719 44.46 4.56 -20.08
CA GLY A 719 43.48 4.39 -21.14
C GLY A 719 42.16 3.77 -20.68
N TYR A 720 42.13 2.94 -19.63
CA TYR A 720 40.87 2.42 -19.06
C TYR A 720 40.09 3.52 -18.37
N PHE A 721 40.70 4.19 -17.38
CA PHE A 721 40.02 5.21 -16.59
C PHE A 721 39.64 6.43 -17.43
N SER A 722 40.47 6.82 -18.41
CA SER A 722 40.14 7.89 -19.37
C SER A 722 38.86 7.61 -20.18
N ARG A 723 38.64 6.35 -20.61
CA ARG A 723 37.42 5.95 -21.32
C ARG A 723 36.19 5.88 -20.39
N ALA A 724 36.36 5.43 -19.15
CA ALA A 724 35.29 5.46 -18.15
C ALA A 724 34.85 6.89 -17.80
N ILE A 725 35.82 7.81 -17.64
CA ILE A 725 35.55 9.25 -17.44
C ILE A 725 34.79 9.84 -18.63
N LYS A 726 35.22 9.55 -19.87
CA LYS A 726 34.50 10.02 -21.06
C LYS A 726 33.06 9.52 -21.07
N MET A 727 32.84 8.22 -20.83
CA MET A 727 31.49 7.66 -20.79
C MET A 727 30.60 8.34 -19.74
N MET A 728 31.13 8.68 -18.55
CA MET A 728 30.37 9.46 -17.56
C MET A 728 30.12 10.92 -17.98
N LYS A 729 31.05 11.57 -18.69
CA LYS A 729 30.80 12.90 -19.28
C LYS A 729 29.70 12.86 -20.33
N ASP A 730 29.74 11.88 -21.22
CA ASP A 730 28.75 11.71 -22.30
C ASP A 730 27.36 11.43 -21.71
N ILE A 731 27.26 10.60 -20.65
CA ILE A 731 26.02 10.35 -19.90
C ILE A 731 25.54 11.63 -19.16
N TYR A 732 26.43 12.36 -18.50
CA TYR A 732 26.06 13.58 -17.77
C TYR A 732 25.57 14.69 -18.72
N LEU A 733 26.18 14.85 -19.90
CA LEU A 733 25.66 15.77 -20.92
C LEU A 733 24.29 15.31 -21.43
N ALA A 734 24.09 14.02 -21.70
CA ALA A 734 22.78 13.50 -22.13
C ALA A 734 21.68 13.78 -21.10
N ILE A 735 21.96 13.59 -19.80
CA ILE A 735 21.04 13.89 -18.69
C ILE A 735 20.75 15.40 -18.54
N LYS A 736 21.68 16.26 -18.98
CA LYS A 736 21.55 17.73 -18.88
C LYS A 736 21.03 18.40 -20.17
N VAL A 737 20.70 17.61 -21.18
CA VAL A 737 20.04 18.02 -22.44
C VAL A 737 18.59 17.50 -22.52
N GLN A 738 18.19 16.65 -21.56
CA GLN A 738 16.79 16.38 -21.21
C GLN A 738 16.30 17.36 -20.13
#